data_AF-A0AAW0ESR1-F1
#
_entry.id   AF-A0AAW0ESR1-F1
#
_cell.length_a   1.000
_cell.length_b   1.000
_cell.length_c   1.000
_cell.angle_alpha   90.00
_cell.angle_beta   90.00
_cell.angle_gamma   90.00
#
_symmetry.space_group_name_H-M   'P 1'
#
loop_
_entity.id
_entity.type
_entity.pdbx_description
1 polymer ?
#
loop_
_entity_poly.entity_id
_entity_poly.type
_entity_poly.pdbx_seq_one_letter_code
_entity_poly.pdbx_strand_id
1 'polypeptide(L)'
;MLRSGVHSEWRAVWRLTTALASSACCSTAQSSSTTSTALCTAGRAFTSLSRASRRCCGCGRRHRSACAAVSASARWCHPTTATDASPASFLAALLEPEETVALEDATRTYSTMDVVGRCDVYDPRVPNVSAPEAPVMTEDGVSASTPLRLAHAEGRLWSHFAQPAASGGDVTRPPAWFEQLCRDLFFRTDSSTADRRVADTHDAVAQASAPTTAAAAAAAVTEATAQGRDGAASPSMQRASGDEVGVVDPYTWLPFDLLDVQDYRVGPFEFPAAATYTAEQRVRLCLGEPHKEYVHFCNTYAFPERWQIPTSVGTQPARLLVDPASPTPVVYLQLSPDVPPALWLPMKPTVSAIRGVLSSFAVQAYLHREEQHGVFVQRYETARRVMELQGLTTPTAGGEEGDVLRFMAYEARNTPYPDAPLREYPNQQEVFLGEYDDPERLLEHVDLCPLLFSIAHLRTVADVHAERMTPTIEGAGVAPSLYRCIFSKALIQLSVHLSAEVKLPPQDPEAFHQLWKDSEVVPKMKIPVFARVSWPDNRNLSGGGAVVRRFNRLFGTEFAADTPVDAVLSIFYVMQWAGRTHDLLGVTGMRQRVAELEAAARLPEPAKLYPGTREIPNPEYTASERLGMHIQYLSHLGDPQVLDTVRALLPTASAPVRMGCAKAALIAGDRELFRSIVASEPPGRMQHYMTTLVVKRKTRDLVDPEPRLLEDQYEFAAPLWTKRGTRIDRNTLEGAVDAARLLRR
;
A
#
# COMPACT_ATOMS: atom_id res chain seq x y z
N MET A 1 21.18 -12.41 56.49
CA MET A 1 20.82 -12.62 57.91
C MET A 1 19.74 -13.69 57.94
N LEU A 2 20.12 -14.96 58.21
CA LEU A 2 19.75 -15.79 59.38
C LEU A 2 18.23 -16.16 59.41
N ARG A 3 17.78 -17.43 59.49
CA ARG A 3 18.42 -18.76 59.56
C ARG A 3 17.31 -19.86 59.54
N SER A 4 17.63 -21.03 58.96
CA SER A 4 17.28 -22.44 59.34
C SER A 4 15.80 -22.89 59.47
N GLY A 5 15.37 -24.08 59.04
CA GLY A 5 15.99 -25.39 58.72
C GLY A 5 14.87 -26.42 58.41
N VAL A 6 15.00 -27.73 58.14
CA VAL A 6 16.08 -28.74 58.04
C VAL A 6 15.40 -30.09 57.64
N HIS A 7 16.09 -30.92 56.83
CA HIS A 7 15.97 -32.40 56.57
C HIS A 7 14.64 -33.02 56.06
N SER A 8 14.62 -33.98 55.12
CA SER A 8 15.41 -35.23 55.06
C SER A 8 15.40 -35.88 53.66
N GLU A 9 16.52 -36.53 53.32
CA GLU A 9 16.69 -37.46 52.20
C GLU A 9 16.24 -38.89 52.58
N TRP A 10 15.81 -39.68 51.58
CA TRP A 10 15.99 -41.13 51.57
C TRP A 10 16.42 -41.60 50.17
N ARG A 11 17.53 -42.32 50.12
CA ARG A 11 18.11 -43.02 48.96
C ARG A 11 17.72 -44.50 48.98
N ALA A 12 17.58 -45.11 47.80
CA ALA A 12 18.03 -46.48 47.46
C ALA A 12 17.84 -46.64 45.93
N VAL A 13 18.89 -46.59 45.08
CA VAL A 13 19.89 -47.63 44.75
C VAL A 13 19.26 -48.92 44.21
N TRP A 14 19.34 -49.15 42.90
CA TRP A 14 19.65 -50.44 42.28
C TRP A 14 20.53 -50.21 41.03
N ARG A 15 21.63 -50.96 40.92
CA ARG A 15 22.64 -50.97 39.85
C ARG A 15 22.70 -52.37 39.22
N LEU A 16 23.34 -52.43 38.04
CA LEU A 16 23.77 -53.58 37.21
C LEU A 16 22.67 -54.12 36.26
N THR A 17 22.89 -54.27 34.95
CA THR A 17 24.05 -54.90 34.28
C THR A 17 24.41 -54.31 32.89
N THR A 18 25.72 -54.31 32.63
CA THR A 18 26.53 -54.24 31.38
C THR A 18 26.16 -55.33 30.35
N ALA A 19 26.09 -55.11 29.01
CA ALA A 19 27.12 -54.88 27.97
C ALA A 19 27.38 -56.13 27.07
N LEU A 20 27.76 -55.86 25.80
CA LEU A 20 28.27 -56.74 24.71
C LEU A 20 27.23 -57.51 23.87
N ALA A 21 27.43 -57.85 22.59
CA ALA A 21 28.07 -57.28 21.39
C ALA A 21 27.94 -58.37 20.28
N SER A 22 27.92 -57.93 19.01
CA SER A 22 28.37 -58.62 17.77
C SER A 22 27.60 -59.80 17.14
N SER A 23 27.35 -59.64 15.82
CA SER A 23 27.44 -60.61 14.68
C SER A 23 26.31 -60.33 13.67
N ALA A 24 26.50 -59.70 12.50
CA ALA A 24 27.25 -60.08 11.28
C ALA A 24 26.54 -61.11 10.35
N CYS A 25 26.69 -60.85 9.04
CA CYS A 25 26.35 -61.63 7.82
C CYS A 25 24.94 -61.42 7.21
N CYS A 26 24.72 -61.34 5.88
CA CYS A 26 25.55 -61.32 4.66
C CYS A 26 24.63 -61.11 3.44
N SER A 27 25.05 -60.36 2.40
CA SER A 27 24.86 -60.65 0.95
C SER A 27 25.29 -59.40 0.12
N THR A 28 26.53 -59.31 -0.40
CA THR A 28 27.07 -59.82 -1.68
C THR A 28 26.56 -59.15 -2.96
N ALA A 29 27.43 -58.34 -3.61
CA ALA A 29 27.76 -58.33 -5.05
C ALA A 29 28.85 -57.24 -5.30
N GLN A 30 30.14 -57.61 -5.37
CA GLN A 30 30.95 -57.77 -6.61
C GLN A 30 31.11 -56.47 -7.43
N SER A 31 32.26 -55.79 -7.32
CA SER A 31 33.51 -55.92 -8.13
C SER A 31 33.56 -54.78 -9.18
N SER A 32 34.63 -54.04 -9.46
CA SER A 32 36.08 -54.25 -9.34
C SER A 32 36.82 -52.95 -9.73
N SER A 33 37.95 -52.65 -9.06
CA SER A 33 39.25 -52.13 -9.55
C SER A 33 39.29 -50.94 -10.55
N THR A 34 40.09 -49.88 -10.43
CA THR A 34 41.55 -49.84 -10.19
C THR A 34 42.02 -48.43 -9.80
N THR A 35 42.95 -48.38 -8.85
CA THR A 35 43.89 -47.30 -8.54
C THR A 35 44.92 -47.09 -9.65
N SER A 36 45.35 -45.84 -9.93
CA SER A 36 46.79 -45.50 -9.96
C SER A 36 47.04 -43.99 -10.03
N THR A 37 47.98 -43.60 -9.18
CA THR A 37 48.67 -42.34 -8.94
C THR A 37 49.50 -41.79 -10.12
N ALA A 38 49.41 -40.48 -10.31
CA ALA A 38 50.46 -39.44 -10.23
C ALA A 38 51.80 -39.52 -11.01
N LEU A 39 52.12 -38.32 -11.54
CA LEU A 39 53.42 -37.61 -11.57
C LEU A 39 54.42 -37.80 -12.74
N CYS A 40 55.02 -36.64 -13.08
CA CYS A 40 56.28 -36.35 -13.80
C CYS A 40 56.12 -35.86 -15.26
N THR A 41 56.12 -34.55 -15.52
CA THR A 41 57.23 -33.57 -15.60
C THR A 41 57.86 -33.40 -17.00
N ALA A 42 57.76 -32.16 -17.46
CA ALA A 42 58.77 -31.34 -18.15
C ALA A 42 59.32 -31.75 -19.53
N GLY A 43 59.20 -30.78 -20.46
CA GLY A 43 60.40 -30.35 -21.20
C GLY A 43 60.21 -29.91 -22.66
N ARG A 44 60.43 -28.61 -22.88
CA ARG A 44 61.03 -27.96 -24.08
C ARG A 44 60.17 -27.95 -25.35
N ALA A 45 59.64 -26.80 -25.76
CA ALA A 45 60.32 -25.73 -26.52
C ALA A 45 60.83 -26.18 -27.90
N PHE A 46 60.16 -25.73 -28.97
CA PHE A 46 60.80 -24.96 -30.05
C PHE A 46 59.75 -24.37 -30.99
N THR A 47 60.01 -23.11 -31.36
CA THR A 47 59.34 -22.31 -32.37
C THR A 47 59.59 -22.84 -33.78
N SER A 48 58.66 -22.62 -34.70
CA SER A 48 58.86 -21.71 -35.84
C SER A 48 57.93 -22.01 -37.03
N LEU A 49 57.47 -20.90 -37.66
CA LEU A 49 57.36 -20.65 -39.11
C LEU A 49 56.53 -21.65 -39.96
N SER A 50 55.76 -21.26 -40.97
CA SER A 50 55.34 -20.01 -41.59
C SER A 50 54.55 -20.40 -42.85
N ARG A 51 53.77 -19.45 -43.40
CA ARG A 51 53.33 -19.35 -44.82
C ARG A 51 52.32 -20.42 -45.29
N ALA A 52 51.38 -20.16 -46.20
CA ALA A 52 50.95 -18.95 -46.90
C ALA A 52 49.60 -19.21 -47.63
N SER A 53 48.83 -18.14 -47.82
CA SER A 53 48.14 -17.72 -49.07
C SER A 53 47.01 -18.57 -49.69
N ARG A 54 45.82 -17.94 -49.80
CA ARG A 54 45.00 -17.64 -51.02
C ARG A 54 43.52 -17.45 -50.62
N ARG A 55 42.99 -16.22 -50.68
CA ARG A 55 42.10 -15.64 -51.73
C ARG A 55 40.83 -16.45 -52.02
N CYS A 56 39.67 -15.97 -51.55
CA CYS A 56 38.56 -15.36 -52.33
C CYS A 56 37.16 -15.56 -51.69
N CYS A 57 36.46 -14.43 -51.54
CA CYS A 57 35.02 -14.16 -51.76
C CYS A 57 33.93 -15.02 -51.09
N GLY A 58 33.00 -14.35 -50.38
CA GLY A 58 31.61 -14.82 -50.28
C GLY A 58 30.90 -14.54 -48.94
N CYS A 59 29.95 -13.61 -48.99
CA CYS A 59 28.93 -13.20 -48.01
C CYS A 59 28.45 -14.23 -46.94
N GLY A 60 28.15 -13.75 -45.72
CA GLY A 60 27.22 -14.44 -44.81
C GLY A 60 27.27 -13.98 -43.34
N ARG A 61 26.19 -13.36 -42.86
CA ARG A 61 25.95 -13.00 -41.44
C ARG A 61 25.71 -14.24 -40.56
N ARG A 62 26.29 -14.27 -39.35
CA ARG A 62 25.66 -14.42 -37.99
C ARG A 62 26.56 -15.17 -36.99
N HIS A 63 26.71 -14.54 -35.82
CA HIS A 63 26.75 -15.09 -34.44
C HIS A 63 27.35 -16.50 -34.20
N ARG A 64 28.50 -16.58 -33.51
CA ARG A 64 28.62 -16.80 -32.04
C ARG A 64 30.08 -17.07 -31.64
N SER A 65 30.42 -16.54 -30.47
CA SER A 65 31.36 -17.05 -29.46
C SER A 65 32.85 -17.13 -29.77
N ALA A 66 33.62 -16.33 -29.01
CA ALA A 66 34.79 -16.86 -28.31
C ALA A 66 34.98 -16.12 -26.99
N CYS A 67 34.79 -16.85 -25.89
CA CYS A 67 35.39 -16.58 -24.59
C CYS A 67 36.91 -16.43 -24.73
N ALA A 68 37.49 -15.45 -24.03
CA ALA A 68 38.47 -15.66 -22.96
C ALA A 68 39.28 -14.36 -22.72
N ALA A 69 39.23 -13.86 -21.50
CA ALA A 69 40.40 -13.54 -20.67
C ALA A 69 39.95 -12.70 -19.46
N VAL A 70 39.65 -13.38 -18.37
CA VAL A 70 39.58 -12.80 -17.03
C VAL A 70 41.02 -12.54 -16.57
N SER A 71 41.32 -11.32 -16.18
CA SER A 71 42.29 -11.03 -15.10
C SER A 71 42.12 -9.60 -14.59
N ALA A 72 41.70 -9.55 -13.31
CA ALA A 72 42.06 -8.59 -12.28
C ALA A 72 41.89 -7.08 -12.55
N SER A 73 40.88 -6.48 -11.91
CA SER A 73 41.14 -5.49 -10.86
C SER A 73 39.88 -5.27 -10.03
N ALA A 74 39.98 -5.57 -8.74
CA ALA A 74 38.99 -5.20 -7.73
C ALA A 74 38.76 -3.69 -7.75
N ARG A 75 37.50 -3.25 -7.88
CA ARG A 75 37.02 -1.90 -7.58
C ARG A 75 35.49 -1.93 -7.44
N TRP A 76 35.04 -1.89 -6.19
CA TRP A 76 33.84 -1.23 -5.67
C TRP A 76 32.59 -1.37 -6.55
N CYS A 77 31.78 -2.39 -6.27
CA CYS A 77 30.43 -2.49 -6.81
C CYS A 77 29.47 -1.63 -5.96
N HIS A 78 28.95 -0.58 -6.59
CA HIS A 78 27.64 -0.01 -6.25
C HIS A 78 26.56 -1.10 -6.30
N PRO A 79 25.46 -1.00 -5.53
CA PRO A 79 24.29 -1.83 -5.81
C PRO A 79 23.84 -1.49 -7.24
N THR A 80 23.89 -2.50 -8.09
CA THR A 80 23.52 -2.40 -9.49
C THR A 80 22.07 -1.95 -9.54
N THR A 81 21.83 -0.74 -10.05
CA THR A 81 20.56 -0.38 -10.65
C THR A 81 20.26 -1.43 -11.72
N ALA A 82 19.24 -2.24 -11.48
CA ALA A 82 18.70 -3.15 -12.47
C ALA A 82 18.38 -2.34 -13.73
N THR A 83 19.18 -2.55 -14.77
CA THR A 83 18.99 -1.96 -16.09
C THR A 83 18.08 -2.89 -16.88
N ASP A 84 17.01 -2.31 -17.42
CA ASP A 84 16.26 -2.77 -18.59
C ASP A 84 16.26 -4.28 -18.88
N ALA A 85 15.53 -5.03 -18.06
CA ALA A 85 14.85 -6.22 -18.50
C ALA A 85 13.35 -5.96 -18.40
N SER A 86 12.61 -6.16 -19.49
CA SER A 86 11.16 -6.39 -19.41
C SER A 86 10.91 -7.35 -18.25
N PRO A 87 9.99 -7.04 -17.30
CA PRO A 87 9.86 -7.87 -16.11
C PRO A 87 9.53 -9.28 -16.57
N ALA A 88 10.44 -10.22 -16.30
CA ALA A 88 10.18 -11.63 -16.49
C ALA A 88 8.83 -11.92 -15.81
N SER A 89 7.96 -12.71 -16.46
CA SER A 89 6.66 -13.03 -15.88
C SER A 89 6.84 -13.61 -14.47
N PHE A 90 5.88 -13.40 -13.57
CA PHE A 90 5.98 -13.89 -12.20
C PHE A 90 6.20 -15.42 -12.16
N LEU A 91 5.56 -16.16 -13.07
CA LEU A 91 5.87 -17.56 -13.33
C LEU A 91 7.34 -17.82 -13.72
N ALA A 92 7.93 -17.02 -14.61
CA ALA A 92 9.35 -17.18 -14.97
C ALA A 92 10.27 -16.96 -13.76
N ALA A 93 10.00 -15.94 -12.94
CA ALA A 93 10.75 -15.70 -11.70
C ALA A 93 10.60 -16.82 -10.65
N LEU A 94 9.48 -17.56 -10.68
CA LEU A 94 9.27 -18.73 -9.82
C LEU A 94 10.03 -19.97 -10.30
N LEU A 95 10.10 -20.18 -11.61
CA LEU A 95 10.73 -21.36 -12.23
C LEU A 95 12.25 -21.21 -12.37
N GLU A 96 12.69 -20.01 -12.74
CA GLU A 96 14.08 -19.63 -12.94
C GLU A 96 14.37 -18.41 -12.03
N PRO A 97 14.50 -18.65 -10.71
CA PRO A 97 14.81 -17.58 -9.77
C PRO A 97 16.16 -16.94 -10.10
N GLU A 98 16.26 -15.63 -9.87
CA GLU A 98 17.49 -14.88 -10.09
C GLU A 98 18.65 -15.44 -9.25
N GLU A 99 19.84 -15.50 -9.86
CA GLU A 99 21.05 -15.86 -9.13
C GLU A 99 21.45 -14.73 -8.18
N THR A 100 21.60 -15.05 -6.89
CA THR A 100 21.90 -14.11 -5.81
C THR A 100 23.32 -14.36 -5.27
N VAL A 101 23.44 -15.06 -4.14
CA VAL A 101 24.70 -15.40 -3.48
C VAL A 101 24.97 -16.88 -3.74
N ALA A 102 26.14 -17.19 -4.29
CA ALA A 102 26.58 -18.56 -4.49
C ALA A 102 27.07 -19.17 -3.17
N LEU A 103 26.38 -20.23 -2.73
CA LEU A 103 26.78 -21.06 -1.59
C LEU A 103 27.36 -22.37 -2.12
N GLU A 104 28.67 -22.52 -1.98
CA GLU A 104 29.38 -23.74 -2.38
C GLU A 104 29.21 -24.83 -1.32
N ASP A 105 28.76 -26.00 -1.76
CA ASP A 105 28.72 -27.24 -0.99
C ASP A 105 29.55 -28.31 -1.71
N ALA A 106 29.92 -29.38 -0.99
CA ALA A 106 30.69 -30.50 -1.54
C ALA A 106 30.01 -31.19 -2.73
N THR A 107 28.68 -31.06 -2.86
CA THR A 107 27.88 -31.76 -3.89
C THR A 107 27.33 -30.87 -4.99
N ARG A 108 27.16 -29.56 -4.73
CA ARG A 108 26.56 -28.60 -5.65
C ARG A 108 26.86 -27.17 -5.21
N THR A 109 26.56 -26.20 -6.07
CA THR A 109 26.52 -24.79 -5.71
C THR A 109 25.06 -24.33 -5.69
N TYR A 110 24.60 -23.77 -4.57
CA TYR A 110 23.26 -23.20 -4.44
C TYR A 110 23.34 -21.68 -4.62
N SER A 111 22.83 -21.16 -5.73
CA SER A 111 22.95 -19.74 -6.11
C SER A 111 21.62 -18.97 -6.12
N THR A 112 20.50 -19.62 -5.82
CA THR A 112 19.15 -19.05 -6.04
C THR A 112 18.39 -18.76 -4.73
N MET A 113 19.10 -18.64 -3.61
CA MET A 113 18.46 -18.32 -2.34
C MET A 113 18.01 -16.86 -2.33
N ASP A 114 16.77 -16.57 -1.94
CA ASP A 114 16.33 -15.18 -1.80
C ASP A 114 16.86 -14.60 -0.49
N VAL A 115 18.07 -14.03 -0.51
CA VAL A 115 18.81 -13.56 0.67
C VAL A 115 18.37 -12.16 1.08
N VAL A 116 18.24 -11.91 2.38
CA VAL A 116 18.04 -10.56 2.96
C VAL A 116 19.07 -9.57 2.40
N GLY A 117 18.61 -8.36 2.09
CA GLY A 117 19.48 -7.31 1.57
C GLY A 117 20.60 -6.96 2.55
N ARG A 118 21.70 -6.38 2.05
CA ARG A 118 22.74 -5.83 2.93
C ARG A 118 22.15 -4.69 3.78
N CYS A 119 22.75 -4.46 4.94
CA CYS A 119 22.41 -3.29 5.77
C CYS A 119 22.53 -2.01 4.95
N ASP A 120 21.50 -1.18 5.00
CA ASP A 120 21.53 0.13 4.34
C ASP A 120 22.54 1.02 5.05
N VAL A 121 23.30 1.78 4.26
CA VAL A 121 24.30 2.73 4.76
C VAL A 121 23.98 4.09 4.17
N TYR A 122 23.69 5.07 5.03
CA TYR A 122 23.58 6.46 4.60
C TYR A 122 24.97 7.00 4.24
N ASP A 123 25.18 7.35 2.97
CA ASP A 123 26.37 8.06 2.52
C ASP A 123 26.04 9.54 2.31
N PRO A 124 26.56 10.46 3.15
CA PRO A 124 26.29 11.90 3.02
C PRO A 124 26.84 12.52 1.73
N ARG A 125 27.68 11.80 0.97
CA ARG A 125 28.20 12.24 -0.33
C ARG A 125 27.22 11.98 -1.47
N VAL A 126 26.27 11.07 -1.28
CA VAL A 126 25.23 10.77 -2.27
C VAL A 126 24.11 11.80 -2.09
N PRO A 127 23.83 12.65 -3.09
CA PRO A 127 22.77 13.64 -2.96
C PRO A 127 21.40 12.96 -2.94
N ASN A 128 20.46 13.52 -2.17
CA ASN A 128 19.08 13.03 -2.12
C ASN A 128 18.35 13.16 -3.47
N VAL A 129 18.75 14.16 -4.27
CA VAL A 129 18.18 14.42 -5.59
C VAL A 129 19.29 14.22 -6.61
N SER A 130 19.09 13.30 -7.56
CA SER A 130 19.95 13.20 -8.74
C SER A 130 19.88 14.51 -9.51
N ALA A 131 21.03 15.04 -9.95
CA ALA A 131 21.05 16.25 -10.78
C ALA A 131 20.03 16.10 -11.91
N PRO A 132 19.22 17.14 -12.20
CA PRO A 132 18.26 17.09 -13.29
C PRO A 132 19.03 16.63 -14.54
N GLU A 133 18.50 15.62 -15.25
CA GLU A 133 19.06 15.24 -16.55
C GLU A 133 19.25 16.53 -17.35
N ALA A 134 20.51 16.82 -17.69
CA ALA A 134 20.83 18.04 -18.39
C ALA A 134 19.88 18.14 -19.60
N PRO A 135 19.20 19.29 -19.80
CA PRO A 135 18.36 19.44 -20.98
C PRO A 135 19.22 19.04 -22.17
N VAL A 136 18.69 18.15 -23.02
CA VAL A 136 19.36 17.73 -24.26
C VAL A 136 19.80 19.01 -24.95
N MET A 137 21.09 19.27 -24.92
CA MET A 137 21.68 20.43 -25.58
C MET A 137 21.54 20.18 -27.07
N THR A 138 20.46 20.70 -27.66
CA THR A 138 20.48 21.11 -29.06
C THR A 138 21.59 22.15 -29.20
N GLU A 139 22.33 22.14 -30.32
CA GLU A 139 23.59 22.87 -30.53
C GLU A 139 23.54 24.40 -30.32
N ASP A 140 22.38 24.99 -30.03
CA ASP A 140 22.21 26.39 -29.66
C ASP A 140 21.89 26.52 -28.17
N GLY A 141 22.86 26.99 -27.38
CA GLY A 141 22.81 27.15 -25.92
C GLY A 141 21.83 28.21 -25.38
N VAL A 142 20.56 28.12 -25.76
CA VAL A 142 19.42 28.80 -25.15
C VAL A 142 18.60 27.73 -24.46
N SER A 143 18.27 27.88 -23.17
CA SER A 143 17.26 27.03 -22.51
C SER A 143 16.10 26.84 -23.47
N ALA A 144 15.88 25.61 -23.95
CA ALA A 144 14.99 25.33 -25.08
C ALA A 144 13.61 25.94 -24.80
N SER A 145 13.41 27.14 -25.32
CA SER A 145 12.21 27.92 -25.10
C SER A 145 11.18 27.33 -26.03
N THR A 146 10.23 26.63 -25.42
CA THR A 146 9.20 25.89 -26.12
C THR A 146 8.32 26.85 -26.94
N PRO A 147 7.77 26.40 -28.09
CA PRO A 147 7.15 27.30 -29.06
C PRO A 147 5.98 28.09 -28.49
N LEU A 148 5.17 27.52 -27.59
CA LEU A 148 4.06 28.24 -26.96
C LEU A 148 4.57 29.27 -25.94
N ARG A 149 5.63 28.93 -25.18
CA ARG A 149 6.26 29.86 -24.23
C ARG A 149 6.90 31.05 -24.92
N LEU A 150 7.54 30.84 -26.08
CA LEU A 150 8.03 31.92 -26.94
C LEU A 150 6.88 32.78 -27.48
N ALA A 151 5.83 32.16 -28.01
CA ALA A 151 4.67 32.88 -28.50
C ALA A 151 3.99 33.70 -27.39
N HIS A 152 3.94 33.18 -26.16
CA HIS A 152 3.42 33.92 -25.00
C HIS A 152 4.29 35.13 -24.65
N ALA A 153 5.61 34.98 -24.60
CA ALA A 153 6.55 36.08 -24.35
C ALA A 153 6.46 37.20 -25.42
N GLU A 154 6.10 36.85 -26.65
CA GLU A 154 5.89 37.79 -27.77
C GLU A 154 4.45 38.34 -27.84
N GLY A 155 3.58 38.00 -26.89
CA GLY A 155 2.18 38.45 -26.88
C GLY A 155 1.28 37.76 -27.92
N ARG A 156 1.73 36.65 -28.50
CA ARG A 156 1.05 35.87 -29.56
C ARG A 156 0.37 34.59 -29.06
N LEU A 157 0.14 34.46 -27.75
CA LEU A 157 -0.45 33.27 -27.11
C LEU A 157 -1.78 32.84 -27.78
N TRP A 158 -2.66 33.79 -28.07
CA TRP A 158 -4.00 33.52 -28.58
C TRP A 158 -4.01 32.91 -29.99
N SER A 159 -2.94 33.10 -30.76
CA SER A 159 -2.81 32.52 -32.10
C SER A 159 -2.65 31.00 -32.09
N HIS A 160 -2.23 30.44 -30.95
CA HIS A 160 -2.05 28.99 -30.77
C HIS A 160 -3.32 28.28 -30.27
N PHE A 161 -4.38 29.00 -29.92
CA PHE A 161 -5.63 28.38 -29.53
C PHE A 161 -6.34 27.78 -30.75
N ALA A 162 -6.71 26.50 -30.67
CA ALA A 162 -7.49 25.84 -31.71
C ALA A 162 -8.87 26.51 -31.83
N GLN A 163 -9.09 27.27 -32.91
CA GLN A 163 -10.36 27.93 -33.16
C GLN A 163 -11.35 26.96 -33.85
N PRO A 164 -12.64 26.96 -33.47
CA PRO A 164 -13.65 26.22 -34.22
C PRO A 164 -13.79 26.83 -35.62
N ALA A 165 -13.69 25.99 -36.66
CA ALA A 165 -13.65 26.38 -38.08
C ALA A 165 -14.83 27.22 -38.60
N ALA A 166 -15.86 27.47 -37.78
CA ALA A 166 -17.06 28.23 -38.12
C ALA A 166 -17.03 29.70 -37.69
N SER A 167 -16.05 30.13 -36.88
CA SER A 167 -15.89 31.53 -36.46
C SER A 167 -14.56 32.05 -36.99
N GLY A 168 -14.58 33.02 -37.91
CA GLY A 168 -13.39 33.77 -38.34
C GLY A 168 -12.84 34.63 -37.21
N GLY A 169 -12.29 33.97 -36.18
CA GLY A 169 -11.87 34.58 -34.93
C GLY A 169 -10.62 35.42 -35.10
N ASP A 170 -10.63 36.60 -34.48
CA ASP A 170 -9.47 37.50 -34.41
C ASP A 170 -8.31 36.79 -33.67
N VAL A 171 -7.21 36.56 -34.39
CA VAL A 171 -6.00 35.85 -33.92
C VAL A 171 -5.33 36.60 -32.75
N THR A 172 -5.70 37.87 -32.52
CA THR A 172 -5.15 38.71 -31.45
C THR A 172 -5.94 38.66 -30.14
N ARG A 173 -7.11 38.01 -30.12
CA ARG A 173 -8.02 37.98 -28.95
C ARG A 173 -8.14 36.59 -28.33
N PRO A 174 -8.38 36.50 -27.02
CA PRO A 174 -8.69 35.22 -26.38
C PRO A 174 -9.94 34.58 -27.00
N PRO A 175 -10.05 33.24 -26.99
CA PRO A 175 -11.28 32.57 -27.39
C PRO A 175 -12.48 33.09 -26.59
N ALA A 176 -13.61 33.33 -27.27
CA ALA A 176 -14.80 33.91 -26.63
C ALA A 176 -15.29 33.11 -25.41
N TRP A 177 -15.17 31.78 -25.44
CA TRP A 177 -15.52 30.92 -24.30
C TRP A 177 -14.60 31.15 -23.10
N PHE A 178 -13.31 31.40 -23.33
CA PHE A 178 -12.31 31.60 -22.30
C PHE A 178 -12.45 32.98 -21.68
N GLU A 179 -12.67 34.01 -22.51
CA GLU A 179 -12.97 35.36 -22.04
C GLU A 179 -14.23 35.39 -21.16
N GLN A 180 -15.32 34.74 -21.62
CA GLN A 180 -16.55 34.64 -20.85
C GLN A 180 -16.35 33.88 -19.54
N LEU A 181 -15.58 32.78 -19.56
CA LEU A 181 -15.25 32.02 -18.36
C LEU A 181 -14.50 32.87 -17.33
N CYS A 182 -13.44 33.57 -17.75
CA CYS A 182 -12.68 34.47 -16.88
C CYS A 182 -13.56 35.57 -16.30
N ARG A 183 -14.43 36.18 -17.12
CA ARG A 183 -15.40 37.18 -16.65
C ARG A 183 -16.34 36.61 -15.59
N ASP A 184 -16.90 35.43 -15.84
CA ASP A 184 -17.82 34.75 -14.93
C ASP A 184 -17.13 34.34 -13.61
N LEU A 185 -15.87 33.87 -13.66
CA LEU A 185 -15.08 33.55 -12.47
C LEU A 185 -14.79 34.82 -11.64
N PHE A 186 -14.44 35.92 -12.30
CA PHE A 186 -14.11 37.19 -11.64
C PHE A 186 -15.33 37.83 -10.97
N PHE A 187 -16.44 37.98 -11.70
CA PHE A 187 -17.67 38.62 -11.20
C PHE A 187 -18.57 37.66 -10.42
N ARG A 188 -18.18 36.39 -10.33
CA ARG A 188 -18.95 35.30 -9.72
C ARG A 188 -20.32 35.03 -10.35
N THR A 189 -20.54 35.46 -11.59
CA THR A 189 -21.76 35.23 -12.36
C THR A 189 -21.74 33.88 -13.08
N ASP A 190 -22.89 33.32 -13.41
CA ASP A 190 -23.01 32.17 -14.32
C ASP A 190 -23.81 32.63 -15.56
N SER A 191 -23.12 32.99 -16.64
CA SER A 191 -23.76 33.39 -17.91
C SER A 191 -24.35 32.21 -18.68
N SER A 192 -23.94 30.98 -18.35
CA SER A 192 -24.41 29.74 -18.96
C SER A 192 -25.79 29.28 -18.48
N THR A 193 -26.30 29.86 -17.38
CA THR A 193 -27.65 29.67 -16.87
C THR A 193 -28.47 30.92 -17.14
N ALA A 194 -29.07 31.02 -18.32
CA ALA A 194 -30.18 31.95 -18.52
C ALA A 194 -31.32 31.52 -17.56
N ASP A 195 -31.70 32.42 -16.65
CA ASP A 195 -32.75 32.25 -15.64
C ASP A 195 -32.54 31.19 -14.54
N ARG A 196 -31.82 31.58 -13.48
CA ARG A 196 -32.31 31.52 -12.08
C ARG A 196 -31.29 32.17 -11.15
N ARG A 197 -31.76 33.10 -10.30
CA ARG A 197 -31.00 33.56 -9.13
C ARG A 197 -30.67 32.34 -8.26
N VAL A 198 -29.45 31.85 -8.37
CA VAL A 198 -28.82 30.92 -7.42
C VAL A 198 -27.69 31.69 -6.72
N ALA A 199 -28.08 32.79 -6.10
CA ALA A 199 -27.40 33.28 -4.91
C ALA A 199 -28.33 32.88 -3.75
N ASP A 200 -27.77 32.39 -2.65
CA ASP A 200 -28.44 32.10 -1.36
C ASP A 200 -28.87 30.65 -1.07
N THR A 201 -28.52 29.63 -1.87
CA THR A 201 -28.81 28.21 -1.50
C THR A 201 -27.64 27.45 -0.87
N HIS A 202 -26.51 28.10 -0.57
CA HIS A 202 -25.39 27.45 0.12
C HIS A 202 -25.57 27.36 1.64
N ASP A 203 -26.37 28.23 2.26
CA ASP A 203 -26.76 28.11 3.68
C ASP A 203 -27.80 27.02 3.94
N ALA A 204 -28.58 26.64 2.93
CA ALA A 204 -29.64 25.64 3.08
C ALA A 204 -29.10 24.21 3.22
N VAL A 205 -27.93 23.90 2.65
CA VAL A 205 -27.32 22.55 2.76
C VAL A 205 -26.60 22.38 4.10
N ALA A 206 -26.05 23.46 4.66
CA ALA A 206 -25.52 23.48 6.04
C ALA A 206 -26.66 23.34 7.07
N GLN A 207 -27.84 23.93 6.82
CA GLN A 207 -29.00 23.78 7.71
C GLN A 207 -29.75 22.44 7.52
N ALA A 208 -29.74 21.84 6.32
CA ALA A 208 -30.37 20.55 6.07
C ALA A 208 -29.56 19.33 6.56
N SER A 209 -28.29 19.55 6.96
CA SER A 209 -27.39 18.52 7.48
C SER A 209 -27.31 18.49 9.01
N ALA A 210 -28.13 19.29 9.70
CA ALA A 210 -28.30 19.15 11.14
C ALA A 210 -28.95 17.79 11.44
N PRO A 211 -28.37 16.93 12.29
CA PRO A 211 -29.00 15.67 12.63
C PRO A 211 -30.31 15.95 13.37
N THR A 212 -31.41 15.37 12.88
CA THR A 212 -32.73 15.30 13.51
C THR A 212 -32.73 14.47 14.81
N THR A 213 -31.74 14.66 15.68
CA THR A 213 -31.63 14.05 17.01
C THR A 213 -31.83 15.06 18.15
N ALA A 214 -31.67 16.37 17.90
CA ALA A 214 -31.90 17.39 18.93
C ALA A 214 -33.39 17.64 19.24
N ALA A 215 -34.28 17.49 18.25
CA ALA A 215 -35.73 17.66 18.45
C ALA A 215 -36.37 16.47 19.22
N ALA A 216 -35.82 15.25 19.07
CA ALA A 216 -36.27 14.08 19.81
C ALA A 216 -35.71 14.05 21.25
N ALA A 217 -34.50 14.57 21.48
CA ALA A 217 -33.92 14.69 22.82
C ALA A 217 -34.62 15.78 23.67
N ALA A 218 -35.05 16.89 23.06
CA ALA A 218 -35.79 17.94 23.76
C ALA A 218 -37.19 17.50 24.21
N ALA A 219 -37.86 16.62 23.45
CA ALA A 219 -39.16 16.05 23.80
C ALA A 219 -39.07 15.01 24.94
N ALA A 220 -37.95 14.27 25.03
CA ALA A 220 -37.74 13.30 26.12
C ALA A 220 -37.34 13.94 27.46
N VAL A 221 -36.88 15.20 27.46
CA VAL A 221 -36.51 15.95 28.67
C VAL A 221 -37.70 16.75 29.24
N THR A 222 -38.76 16.96 28.45
CA THR A 222 -39.97 17.68 28.93
C THR A 222 -40.93 16.81 29.76
N GLU A 223 -40.77 15.48 29.77
CA GLU A 223 -41.59 14.56 30.58
C GLU A 223 -40.90 14.06 31.88
N ALA A 224 -39.65 14.45 32.15
CA ALA A 224 -38.88 13.95 33.30
C ALA A 224 -38.60 14.98 34.43
N THR A 225 -39.07 16.23 34.33
CA THR A 225 -38.87 17.26 35.36
C THR A 225 -40.18 17.82 35.89
N ALA A 226 -40.89 16.97 36.63
CA ALA A 226 -41.92 17.37 37.58
C ALA A 226 -41.58 16.80 38.95
N GLN A 227 -40.44 17.22 39.53
CA GLN A 227 -40.15 17.17 40.97
C GLN A 227 -38.77 17.80 41.26
N GLY A 228 -38.73 18.81 42.13
CA GLY A 228 -37.50 19.25 42.80
C GLY A 228 -36.99 20.65 42.44
N ARG A 229 -37.37 21.63 43.27
CA ARG A 229 -36.65 22.88 43.60
C ARG A 229 -35.15 22.57 43.86
N ASP A 230 -34.15 23.36 43.47
CA ASP A 230 -33.82 24.73 43.91
C ASP A 230 -32.58 25.26 43.15
N GLY A 231 -32.51 26.58 42.91
CA GLY A 231 -31.28 27.40 42.96
C GLY A 231 -30.10 27.17 42.01
N ALA A 232 -29.95 28.06 41.02
CA ALA A 232 -28.81 29.01 40.88
C ALA A 232 -28.28 29.21 39.43
N ALA A 233 -28.43 30.46 38.96
CA ALA A 233 -27.62 31.20 37.99
C ALA A 233 -27.39 30.63 36.57
N SER A 234 -28.24 31.04 35.63
CA SER A 234 -27.89 31.15 34.21
C SER A 234 -27.20 32.50 33.94
N PRO A 235 -26.05 32.57 33.26
CA PRO A 235 -25.62 33.80 32.61
C PRO A 235 -26.38 33.93 31.28
N SER A 236 -27.19 34.98 31.18
CA SER A 236 -27.85 35.41 29.96
C SER A 236 -26.81 35.80 28.91
N MET A 237 -26.69 35.02 27.83
CA MET A 237 -26.05 35.51 26.60
C MET A 237 -26.98 36.56 25.98
N GLN A 238 -26.62 37.82 26.17
CA GLN A 238 -27.15 38.94 25.41
C GLN A 238 -26.87 38.69 23.93
N ARG A 239 -27.94 38.61 23.12
CA ARG A 239 -27.89 38.80 21.68
C ARG A 239 -27.33 40.18 21.39
N ALA A 240 -26.04 40.25 21.05
CA ALA A 240 -25.47 41.41 20.39
C ALA A 240 -25.90 41.36 18.92
N SER A 241 -26.93 42.13 18.59
CA SER A 241 -27.22 42.54 17.22
C SER A 241 -26.19 43.59 16.82
N GLY A 242 -25.22 43.22 15.99
CA GLY A 242 -24.31 44.12 15.30
C GLY A 242 -24.16 43.65 13.86
N ASP A 243 -24.29 44.57 12.91
CA ASP A 243 -24.02 44.37 11.49
C ASP A 243 -22.57 43.87 11.29
N GLU A 244 -22.39 42.55 11.21
CA GLU A 244 -21.18 41.94 10.67
C GLU A 244 -21.38 41.71 9.17
N VAL A 245 -20.55 42.36 8.34
CA VAL A 245 -20.35 41.97 6.95
C VAL A 245 -19.99 40.48 6.97
N GLY A 246 -20.89 39.63 6.48
CA GLY A 246 -20.88 38.18 6.71
C GLY A 246 -19.50 37.55 6.52
N VAL A 247 -18.89 37.13 7.62
CA VAL A 247 -17.60 36.43 7.64
C VAL A 247 -17.84 35.04 7.07
N VAL A 248 -17.53 34.86 5.78
CA VAL A 248 -17.68 33.56 5.10
C VAL A 248 -16.60 32.60 5.61
N ASP A 249 -16.99 31.37 5.94
CA ASP A 249 -16.06 30.31 6.37
C ASP A 249 -15.01 30.04 5.26
N PRO A 250 -13.70 30.16 5.54
CA PRO A 250 -12.67 29.95 4.53
C PRO A 250 -12.64 28.53 3.96
N TYR A 251 -13.20 27.53 4.65
CA TYR A 251 -13.25 26.15 4.15
C TYR A 251 -14.29 25.94 3.06
N THR A 252 -15.39 26.69 3.09
CA THR A 252 -16.50 26.58 2.13
C THR A 252 -16.40 27.64 1.03
N TRP A 253 -15.59 28.68 1.26
CA TRP A 253 -15.30 29.69 0.27
C TRP A 253 -14.48 29.17 -0.91
N LEU A 254 -14.87 29.56 -2.12
CA LEU A 254 -14.17 29.23 -3.36
C LEU A 254 -13.53 30.49 -3.96
N PRO A 255 -12.25 30.77 -3.67
CA PRO A 255 -11.53 31.88 -4.31
C PRO A 255 -11.18 31.55 -5.76
N PHE A 256 -11.11 32.60 -6.59
CA PHE A 256 -10.65 32.54 -7.98
C PHE A 256 -9.73 33.73 -8.23
N ASP A 257 -8.43 33.48 -8.08
CA ASP A 257 -7.41 34.49 -8.28
C ASP A 257 -6.93 34.36 -9.72
N LEU A 258 -7.57 35.12 -10.61
CA LEU A 258 -7.20 35.19 -12.02
C LEU A 258 -5.84 35.89 -12.15
N LEU A 259 -4.97 35.30 -12.96
CA LEU A 259 -3.70 35.90 -13.30
C LEU A 259 -3.89 36.83 -14.50
N ASP A 260 -3.05 37.87 -14.58
CA ASP A 260 -2.94 38.65 -15.81
C ASP A 260 -2.22 37.83 -16.88
N VAL A 261 -2.44 38.17 -18.15
CA VAL A 261 -1.87 37.41 -19.28
C VAL A 261 -0.35 37.33 -19.16
N GLN A 262 0.33 38.39 -18.72
CA GLN A 262 1.77 38.41 -18.51
C GLN A 262 2.25 37.45 -17.39
N ASP A 263 1.38 37.14 -16.43
CA ASP A 263 1.66 36.30 -15.26
C ASP A 263 1.24 34.83 -15.47
N TYR A 264 0.64 34.52 -16.63
CA TYR A 264 0.35 33.14 -17.01
C TYR A 264 1.62 32.29 -17.02
N ARG A 265 1.52 31.10 -16.44
CA ARG A 265 2.61 30.12 -16.47
C ARG A 265 2.36 29.18 -17.61
N VAL A 266 3.16 29.32 -18.67
CA VAL A 266 3.10 28.53 -19.89
C VAL A 266 4.28 27.57 -19.94
N GLY A 267 3.98 26.29 -20.08
CA GLY A 267 5.01 25.25 -20.24
C GLY A 267 4.47 23.84 -20.06
N PRO A 268 5.33 22.83 -20.25
CA PRO A 268 4.98 21.45 -19.99
C PRO A 268 4.85 21.18 -18.49
N PHE A 269 4.27 20.02 -18.15
CA PHE A 269 4.29 19.56 -16.77
C PHE A 269 5.70 19.13 -16.36
N GLU A 270 6.21 19.73 -15.29
CA GLU A 270 7.51 19.41 -14.71
C GLU A 270 7.31 18.52 -13.48
N PHE A 271 7.89 17.32 -13.51
CA PHE A 271 7.88 16.45 -12.34
C PHE A 271 8.73 17.04 -11.22
N PRO A 272 8.33 16.90 -9.93
CA PRO A 272 9.17 17.26 -8.80
C PRO A 272 10.53 16.56 -8.89
N ALA A 273 11.60 17.24 -8.47
CA ALA A 273 12.96 16.70 -8.62
C ALA A 273 13.18 15.39 -7.84
N ALA A 274 12.44 15.18 -6.74
CA ALA A 274 12.46 13.95 -5.97
C ALA A 274 11.62 12.80 -6.56
N ALA A 275 10.88 13.04 -7.66
CA ALA A 275 10.00 12.04 -8.26
C ALA A 275 10.79 11.00 -9.06
N THR A 276 10.76 9.76 -8.57
CA THR A 276 11.53 8.60 -9.07
C THR A 276 10.85 7.82 -10.19
N TYR A 277 9.92 8.44 -10.92
CA TYR A 277 9.24 7.80 -12.06
C TYR A 277 10.23 7.46 -13.18
N THR A 278 10.09 6.26 -13.76
CA THR A 278 10.81 5.86 -14.98
C THR A 278 10.39 6.70 -16.19
N ALA A 279 11.20 6.71 -17.24
CA ALA A 279 10.88 7.45 -18.48
C ALA A 279 9.54 7.02 -19.08
N GLU A 280 9.26 5.70 -19.14
CA GLU A 280 7.98 5.20 -19.63
C GLU A 280 6.79 5.67 -18.78
N GLN A 281 6.94 5.66 -17.45
CA GLN A 281 5.89 6.14 -16.56
C GLN A 281 5.67 7.63 -16.73
N ARG A 282 6.74 8.43 -16.85
CA ARG A 282 6.62 9.88 -17.13
C ARG A 282 5.84 10.12 -18.43
N VAL A 283 6.14 9.38 -19.50
CA VAL A 283 5.39 9.45 -20.76
C VAL A 283 3.92 9.11 -20.56
N ARG A 284 3.60 8.01 -19.86
CA ARG A 284 2.20 7.62 -19.58
C ARG A 284 1.47 8.62 -18.69
N LEU A 285 2.13 9.16 -17.66
CA LEU A 285 1.61 10.18 -16.76
C LEU A 285 1.39 11.53 -17.46
N CYS A 286 2.14 11.82 -18.53
CA CYS A 286 1.93 12.94 -19.43
C CYS A 286 1.07 12.58 -20.66
N LEU A 287 0.30 11.49 -20.61
CA LEU A 287 -0.64 11.07 -21.65
C LEU A 287 -0.02 10.82 -23.03
N GLY A 288 1.25 10.40 -23.07
CA GLY A 288 2.01 10.14 -24.29
C GLY A 288 2.81 11.33 -24.81
N GLU A 289 2.57 12.53 -24.29
CA GLU A 289 3.13 13.78 -24.80
C GLU A 289 3.83 14.57 -23.68
N PRO A 290 5.07 14.22 -23.29
CA PRO A 290 5.78 14.86 -22.18
C PRO A 290 6.12 16.34 -22.42
N HIS A 291 6.25 16.74 -23.68
CA HIS A 291 6.53 18.12 -24.07
C HIS A 291 5.27 18.96 -24.32
N LYS A 292 4.07 18.39 -24.09
CA LYS A 292 2.83 19.11 -24.27
C LYS A 292 2.73 20.25 -23.26
N GLU A 293 2.49 21.44 -23.76
CA GLU A 293 2.43 22.66 -22.96
C GLU A 293 1.00 22.99 -22.56
N TYR A 294 0.84 23.49 -21.33
CA TYR A 294 -0.43 23.95 -20.79
C TYR A 294 -0.27 25.39 -20.28
N VAL A 295 -1.39 26.11 -20.20
CA VAL A 295 -1.44 27.48 -19.68
C VAL A 295 -2.14 27.46 -18.32
N HIS A 296 -1.39 27.75 -17.25
CA HIS A 296 -1.96 28.01 -15.93
C HIS A 296 -2.36 29.48 -15.81
N PHE A 297 -3.66 29.73 -15.63
CA PHE A 297 -4.24 31.06 -15.70
C PHE A 297 -4.94 31.53 -14.41
N CYS A 298 -5.19 30.63 -13.45
CA CYS A 298 -5.92 30.96 -12.23
C CYS A 298 -5.55 30.03 -11.07
N ASN A 299 -5.30 30.62 -9.89
CA ASN A 299 -5.24 29.91 -8.62
C ASN A 299 -6.65 29.85 -8.00
N THR A 300 -6.99 28.73 -7.37
CA THR A 300 -8.31 28.53 -6.76
C THR A 300 -8.19 27.92 -5.36
N TYR A 301 -9.19 27.18 -4.91
CA TYR A 301 -9.29 26.56 -3.59
C TYR A 301 -7.95 26.02 -3.07
N ALA A 302 -7.62 26.39 -1.83
CA ALA A 302 -6.37 26.02 -1.20
C ALA A 302 -6.53 24.84 -0.24
N PHE A 303 -5.49 24.02 -0.17
CA PHE A 303 -5.39 22.88 0.74
C PHE A 303 -4.29 23.12 1.78
N PRO A 304 -4.43 22.58 3.00
CA PRO A 304 -3.40 22.71 4.01
C PRO A 304 -2.13 21.97 3.57
N GLU A 305 -1.01 22.44 4.08
CA GLU A 305 0.26 21.77 3.84
C GLU A 305 0.33 20.43 4.57
N ARG A 306 1.11 19.52 3.99
CA ARG A 306 1.31 18.17 4.51
C ARG A 306 1.68 18.12 5.99
N TRP A 307 2.58 19.00 6.41
CA TRP A 307 3.18 18.99 7.76
C TRP A 307 2.33 19.71 8.80
N GLN A 308 1.29 20.43 8.36
CA GLN A 308 0.36 21.10 9.25
C GLN A 308 -0.64 20.10 9.85
N ILE A 309 -1.42 20.56 10.83
CA ILE A 309 -2.54 19.80 11.36
C ILE A 309 -3.55 19.54 10.22
N PRO A 310 -4.07 18.30 10.05
CA PRO A 310 -4.95 17.97 8.92
C PRO A 310 -6.23 18.81 8.78
N THR A 311 -6.66 19.43 9.88
CA THR A 311 -7.83 20.32 9.96
C THR A 311 -7.42 21.80 10.00
N SER A 312 -6.32 22.17 9.34
CA SER A 312 -5.88 23.55 9.14
C SER A 312 -6.46 24.17 7.86
N VAL A 313 -6.54 25.50 7.84
CA VAL A 313 -6.98 26.26 6.67
C VAL A 313 -5.98 26.06 5.53
N GLY A 314 -6.48 26.06 4.29
CA GLY A 314 -5.64 25.86 3.12
C GLY A 314 -4.63 26.98 2.87
N THR A 315 -3.41 26.58 2.52
CA THR A 315 -2.29 27.49 2.22
C THR A 315 -1.75 27.30 0.80
N GLN A 316 -1.85 26.10 0.24
CA GLN A 316 -1.41 25.80 -1.13
C GLN A 316 -2.60 25.79 -2.09
N PRO A 317 -2.72 26.77 -3.01
CA PRO A 317 -3.83 26.83 -3.94
C PRO A 317 -3.71 25.79 -5.05
N ALA A 318 -4.85 25.18 -5.41
CA ALA A 318 -4.98 24.40 -6.62
C ALA A 318 -4.94 25.31 -7.87
N ARG A 319 -4.61 24.72 -9.02
CA ARG A 319 -4.36 25.44 -10.28
C ARG A 319 -5.38 25.06 -11.35
N LEU A 320 -5.87 26.05 -12.07
CA LEU A 320 -6.68 25.86 -13.28
C LEU A 320 -5.82 26.03 -14.52
N LEU A 321 -5.83 25.01 -15.38
CA LEU A 321 -5.05 24.98 -16.62
C LEU A 321 -5.94 24.81 -17.84
N VAL A 322 -5.47 25.30 -18.98
CA VAL A 322 -6.09 25.09 -20.30
C VAL A 322 -5.04 24.56 -21.28
N ASP A 323 -5.48 23.66 -22.16
CA ASP A 323 -4.72 23.21 -23.33
C ASP A 323 -5.11 24.08 -24.55
N PRO A 324 -4.21 24.95 -25.06
CA PRO A 324 -4.52 25.78 -26.22
C PRO A 324 -4.67 24.95 -27.50
N ALA A 325 -3.99 23.81 -27.61
CA ALA A 325 -4.08 22.96 -28.80
C ALA A 325 -5.36 22.10 -28.85
N SER A 326 -6.13 22.06 -27.76
CA SER A 326 -7.34 21.24 -27.68
C SER A 326 -8.46 21.79 -28.59
N PRO A 327 -9.01 20.98 -29.51
CA PRO A 327 -10.10 21.43 -30.41
C PRO A 327 -11.42 21.64 -29.66
N THR A 328 -11.57 21.04 -28.49
CA THR A 328 -12.72 21.23 -27.60
C THR A 328 -12.31 22.00 -26.36
N PRO A 329 -13.12 22.95 -25.87
CA PRO A 329 -12.76 23.73 -24.71
C PRO A 329 -12.85 22.86 -23.44
N VAL A 330 -11.72 22.69 -22.76
CA VAL A 330 -11.58 21.89 -21.53
C VAL A 330 -10.71 22.65 -20.55
N VAL A 331 -11.12 22.68 -19.28
CA VAL A 331 -10.32 23.22 -18.18
C VAL A 331 -9.89 22.07 -17.29
N TYR A 332 -8.62 22.04 -16.92
CA TYR A 332 -8.04 21.02 -16.06
C TYR A 332 -7.83 21.61 -14.65
N LEU A 333 -8.27 20.88 -13.61
CA LEU A 333 -7.91 21.19 -12.23
C LEU A 333 -6.72 20.33 -11.80
N GLN A 334 -5.63 20.98 -11.42
CA GLN A 334 -4.48 20.38 -10.77
C GLN A 334 -4.52 20.70 -9.27
N LEU A 335 -4.62 19.65 -8.43
CA LEU A 335 -4.73 19.81 -6.97
C LEU A 335 -3.42 20.25 -6.32
N SER A 336 -2.29 19.69 -6.78
CA SER A 336 -0.93 20.02 -6.34
C SER A 336 0.05 19.87 -7.51
N PRO A 337 1.22 20.54 -7.49
CA PRO A 337 2.32 20.28 -8.42
C PRO A 337 2.73 18.80 -8.54
N ASP A 338 2.50 17.99 -7.51
CA ASP A 338 2.83 16.56 -7.52
C ASP A 338 1.87 15.73 -8.39
N VAL A 339 0.70 16.28 -8.75
CA VAL A 339 -0.32 15.58 -9.54
C VAL A 339 -0.05 15.78 -11.03
N PRO A 340 0.22 14.69 -11.80
CA PRO A 340 0.53 14.78 -13.22
C PRO A 340 -0.74 14.87 -14.11
N PRO A 341 -0.60 15.25 -15.40
CA PRO A 341 -1.71 15.46 -16.33
C PRO A 341 -2.67 14.28 -16.47
N ALA A 342 -2.19 13.04 -16.34
CA ALA A 342 -3.02 11.85 -16.38
C ALA A 342 -4.12 11.82 -15.31
N LEU A 343 -3.96 12.56 -14.21
CA LEU A 343 -4.87 12.64 -13.08
C LEU A 343 -5.45 14.03 -12.82
N TRP A 344 -5.14 15.02 -13.67
CA TRP A 344 -5.85 16.29 -13.63
C TRP A 344 -7.33 16.09 -13.94
N LEU A 345 -8.21 16.79 -13.23
CA LEU A 345 -9.65 16.63 -13.39
C LEU A 345 -10.12 17.47 -14.59
N PRO A 346 -10.57 16.86 -15.70
CA PRO A 346 -11.08 17.59 -16.85
C PRO A 346 -12.51 18.07 -16.56
N MET A 347 -12.76 19.35 -16.79
CA MET A 347 -14.03 20.00 -16.53
C MET A 347 -14.53 20.71 -17.78
N LYS A 348 -15.86 20.84 -17.85
CA LYS A 348 -16.48 21.73 -18.83
C LYS A 348 -16.04 23.18 -18.53
N PRO A 349 -15.88 24.02 -19.55
CA PRO A 349 -15.43 25.41 -19.41
C PRO A 349 -16.59 26.31 -18.94
N THR A 350 -17.26 25.93 -17.86
CA THR A 350 -18.37 26.69 -17.26
C THR A 350 -18.13 26.86 -15.77
N VAL A 351 -18.48 28.03 -15.23
CA VAL A 351 -18.25 28.33 -13.80
C VAL A 351 -19.03 27.40 -12.90
N SER A 352 -20.28 27.08 -13.24
CA SER A 352 -21.06 26.04 -12.55
C SER A 352 -20.35 24.68 -12.47
N ALA A 353 -19.70 24.22 -13.54
CA ALA A 353 -18.98 22.94 -13.52
C ALA A 353 -17.71 23.01 -12.64
N ILE A 354 -16.94 24.09 -12.77
CA ILE A 354 -15.73 24.31 -11.96
C ILE A 354 -16.09 24.42 -10.47
N ARG A 355 -17.10 25.22 -10.13
CA ARG A 355 -17.62 25.35 -8.76
C ARG A 355 -18.17 24.04 -8.24
N GLY A 356 -18.87 23.25 -9.05
CA GLY A 356 -19.41 21.95 -8.65
C GLY A 356 -18.32 20.94 -8.26
N VAL A 357 -17.19 20.95 -8.98
CA VAL A 357 -16.04 20.12 -8.63
C VAL A 357 -15.34 20.64 -7.37
N LEU A 358 -15.00 21.93 -7.32
CA LEU A 358 -14.30 22.53 -6.18
C LEU A 358 -15.12 22.47 -4.89
N SER A 359 -16.43 22.67 -4.97
CA SER A 359 -17.33 22.57 -3.80
C SER A 359 -17.33 21.16 -3.22
N SER A 360 -17.11 20.13 -4.05
CA SER A 360 -17.00 18.75 -3.55
C SER A 360 -15.77 18.58 -2.65
N PHE A 361 -14.63 19.20 -2.98
CA PHE A 361 -13.45 19.21 -2.12
C PHE A 361 -13.65 20.08 -0.88
N ALA A 362 -14.24 21.26 -1.04
CA ALA A 362 -14.53 22.19 0.06
C ALA A 362 -15.45 21.58 1.12
N VAL A 363 -16.53 20.90 0.69
CA VAL A 363 -17.45 20.19 1.58
C VAL A 363 -16.74 19.08 2.34
N GLN A 364 -15.90 18.27 1.67
CA GLN A 364 -15.15 17.22 2.37
C GLN A 364 -14.13 17.79 3.37
N ALA A 365 -13.45 18.89 3.03
CA ALA A 365 -12.55 19.55 3.96
C ALA A 365 -13.28 20.14 5.17
N TYR A 366 -14.44 20.75 4.95
CA TYR A 366 -15.31 21.25 6.01
C TYR A 366 -15.80 20.12 6.92
N LEU A 367 -16.36 19.04 6.36
CA LEU A 367 -16.84 17.89 7.16
C LEU A 367 -15.70 17.25 7.96
N HIS A 368 -14.53 17.08 7.35
CA HIS A 368 -13.34 16.57 8.05
C HIS A 368 -12.95 17.46 9.24
N ARG A 369 -13.00 18.79 9.08
CA ARG A 369 -12.75 19.74 10.17
C ARG A 369 -13.77 19.55 11.29
N GLU A 370 -15.06 19.59 10.98
CA GLU A 370 -16.13 19.49 11.99
C GLU A 370 -16.03 18.19 12.80
N GLU A 371 -15.70 17.08 12.14
CA GLU A 371 -15.63 15.76 12.80
C GLU A 371 -14.32 15.53 13.57
N GLN A 372 -13.18 16.00 13.06
CA GLN A 372 -11.86 15.58 13.55
C GLN A 372 -11.07 16.68 14.27
N HIS A 373 -11.48 17.95 14.18
CA HIS A 373 -10.70 19.06 14.74
C HIS A 373 -10.50 18.92 16.25
N GLY A 374 -11.53 18.56 17.00
CA GLY A 374 -11.44 18.34 18.45
C GLY A 374 -10.41 17.26 18.83
N VAL A 375 -10.35 16.18 18.05
CA VAL A 375 -9.39 15.07 18.26
C VAL A 375 -7.95 15.54 18.01
N PHE A 376 -7.72 16.32 16.96
CA PHE A 376 -6.39 16.86 16.68
C PHE A 376 -5.95 17.92 17.69
N VAL A 377 -6.85 18.79 18.15
CA VAL A 377 -6.56 19.77 19.20
C VAL A 377 -6.19 19.07 20.51
N GLN A 378 -6.95 18.05 20.92
CA GLN A 378 -6.61 17.26 22.12
C GLN A 378 -5.23 16.59 21.99
N ARG A 379 -4.91 16.06 20.81
CA ARG A 379 -3.60 15.45 20.54
C ARG A 379 -2.46 16.47 20.54
N TYR A 380 -2.71 17.68 20.04
CA TYR A 380 -1.75 18.80 20.10
C TYR A 380 -1.41 19.15 21.55
N GLU A 381 -2.43 19.34 22.40
CA GLU A 381 -2.23 19.63 23.82
C GLU A 381 -1.55 18.47 24.57
N THR A 382 -1.89 17.23 24.22
CA THR A 382 -1.25 16.03 24.78
C THR A 382 0.23 15.97 24.40
N ALA A 383 0.55 16.18 23.11
CA ALA A 383 1.92 16.21 22.62
C ALA A 383 2.74 17.27 23.34
N ARG A 384 2.22 18.51 23.43
CA ARG A 384 2.84 19.60 24.17
C ARG A 384 3.10 19.22 25.62
N ARG A 385 2.10 18.64 26.29
CA ARG A 385 2.22 18.23 27.71
C ARG A 385 3.27 17.13 27.91
N VAL A 386 3.32 16.13 27.04
CA VAL A 386 4.30 15.05 27.14
C VAL A 386 5.71 15.58 26.87
N MET A 387 5.88 16.46 25.88
CA MET A 387 7.15 17.14 25.63
C MET A 387 7.63 17.94 26.84
N GLU A 388 6.75 18.69 27.51
CA GLU A 388 7.05 19.37 28.77
C GLU A 388 7.52 18.40 29.87
N LEU A 389 6.81 17.28 30.04
CA LEU A 389 7.15 16.25 31.04
C LEU A 389 8.49 15.56 30.76
N GLN A 390 8.85 15.40 29.49
CA GLN A 390 10.10 14.79 29.06
C GLN A 390 11.27 15.79 29.00
N GLY A 391 11.02 17.06 29.29
CA GLY A 391 12.04 18.12 29.19
C GLY A 391 12.50 18.39 27.76
N LEU A 392 11.64 18.12 26.77
CA LEU A 392 11.90 18.33 25.35
C LEU A 392 11.55 19.75 24.87
N THR A 393 11.01 20.60 25.74
CA THR A 393 10.63 21.98 25.38
C THR A 393 11.85 22.86 25.14
N THR A 394 11.98 23.37 23.92
CA THR A 394 13.03 24.33 23.54
C THR A 394 12.63 25.78 23.90
N PRO A 395 13.41 26.53 24.68
CA PRO A 395 13.09 27.90 25.11
C PRO A 395 13.29 28.97 24.01
N THR A 396 13.12 28.64 22.73
CA THR A 396 13.35 29.56 21.60
C THR A 396 12.07 29.83 20.83
N ALA A 397 11.71 31.12 20.76
CA ALA A 397 10.46 31.74 20.31
C ALA A 397 10.03 31.50 18.84
N GLY A 398 10.49 30.44 18.19
CA GLY A 398 10.09 30.07 16.83
C GLY A 398 10.30 28.59 16.46
N GLY A 399 10.87 27.76 17.35
CA GLY A 399 11.05 26.32 17.14
C GLY A 399 9.94 25.44 17.73
N GLU A 400 9.09 26.01 18.59
CA GLU A 400 8.12 25.25 19.39
C GLU A 400 7.03 24.57 18.53
N GLU A 401 6.49 25.24 17.51
CA GLU A 401 5.37 24.69 16.73
C GLU A 401 5.78 23.46 15.89
N GLY A 402 6.94 23.52 15.23
CA GLY A 402 7.44 22.43 14.40
C GLY A 402 7.71 21.15 15.21
N ASP A 403 8.30 21.30 16.39
CA ASP A 403 8.58 20.15 17.27
C ASP A 403 7.30 19.55 17.85
N VAL A 404 6.30 20.36 18.19
CA VAL A 404 4.97 19.85 18.61
C VAL A 404 4.31 19.09 17.47
N LEU A 405 4.34 19.57 16.23
CA LEU A 405 3.77 18.86 15.07
C LEU A 405 4.47 17.51 14.81
N ARG A 406 5.79 17.46 14.97
CA ARG A 406 6.56 16.20 14.91
C ARG A 406 6.15 15.24 16.02
N PHE A 407 5.97 15.75 17.23
CA PHE A 407 5.56 14.93 18.37
C PHE A 407 4.11 14.47 18.26
N MET A 408 3.21 15.27 17.66
CA MET A 408 1.85 14.82 17.32
C MET A 408 1.85 13.66 16.32
N ALA A 409 2.73 13.72 15.31
CA ALA A 409 2.91 12.61 14.38
C ALA A 409 3.46 11.35 15.08
N TYR A 410 4.35 11.53 16.07
CA TYR A 410 4.81 10.43 16.93
C TYR A 410 3.67 9.85 17.79
N GLU A 411 2.84 10.69 18.41
CA GLU A 411 1.70 10.28 19.24
C GLU A 411 0.60 9.56 18.45
N ALA A 412 0.57 9.66 17.11
CA ALA A 412 -0.27 8.80 16.28
C ALA A 412 0.02 7.29 16.49
N ARG A 413 1.20 6.94 17.02
CA ARG A 413 1.56 5.57 17.42
C ARG A 413 0.90 5.09 18.70
N ASN A 414 0.48 6.02 19.56
CA ASN A 414 -0.18 5.74 20.82
C ASN A 414 -1.71 5.78 20.69
N THR A 415 -2.24 6.09 19.50
CA THR A 415 -3.67 6.13 19.27
C THR A 415 -4.26 4.71 19.36
N PRO A 416 -5.24 4.46 20.23
CA PRO A 416 -5.88 3.14 20.31
C PRO A 416 -6.64 2.80 19.02
N TYR A 417 -6.60 1.53 18.61
CA TYR A 417 -7.33 1.06 17.43
C TYR A 417 -8.85 1.38 17.44
N PRO A 418 -9.59 1.24 18.57
CA PRO A 418 -11.02 1.57 18.63
C PRO A 418 -11.35 3.04 18.36
N ASP A 419 -10.39 3.93 18.63
CA ASP A 419 -10.56 5.38 18.50
C ASP A 419 -10.23 5.88 17.09
N ALA A 420 -9.62 5.04 16.25
CA ALA A 420 -9.29 5.38 14.88
C ALA A 420 -10.55 5.36 13.97
N PRO A 421 -10.72 6.35 13.07
CA PRO A 421 -11.89 6.46 12.19
C PRO A 421 -11.86 5.47 11.00
N LEU A 422 -11.77 4.17 11.29
CA LEU A 422 -11.53 3.11 10.28
C LEU A 422 -12.69 2.91 9.29
N ARG A 423 -13.91 3.29 9.66
CA ARG A 423 -15.14 3.08 8.89
C ARG A 423 -15.94 4.38 8.70
N GLU A 424 -15.23 5.50 8.61
CA GLU A 424 -15.83 6.82 8.37
C GLU A 424 -16.63 6.84 7.06
N TYR A 425 -16.11 6.20 6.01
CA TYR A 425 -16.70 6.22 4.68
C TYR A 425 -17.31 4.88 4.25
N PRO A 426 -18.37 4.91 3.42
CA PRO A 426 -19.10 3.72 2.98
C PRO A 426 -18.34 2.91 1.93
N ASN A 427 -17.70 3.56 0.96
CA ASN A 427 -17.01 2.87 -0.13
C ASN A 427 -15.61 2.48 0.31
N GLN A 428 -15.24 1.25 0.03
CA GLN A 428 -13.97 0.66 0.40
C GLN A 428 -13.47 -0.26 -0.69
N GLN A 429 -12.18 -0.24 -0.96
CA GLN A 429 -11.51 -1.19 -1.83
C GLN A 429 -10.15 -1.56 -1.26
N GLU A 430 -9.82 -2.85 -1.33
CA GLU A 430 -8.51 -3.36 -0.96
C GLU A 430 -7.63 -3.55 -2.19
N VAL A 431 -6.35 -3.20 -2.05
CA VAL A 431 -5.30 -3.46 -3.04
C VAL A 431 -4.10 -4.08 -2.34
N PHE A 432 -3.40 -4.97 -3.04
CA PHE A 432 -2.20 -5.63 -2.56
C PHE A 432 -0.97 -4.79 -2.92
N LEU A 433 -0.07 -4.60 -1.96
CA LEU A 433 1.14 -3.80 -2.12
C LEU A 433 2.42 -4.67 -2.22
N GLY A 434 2.30 -6.00 -2.17
CA GLY A 434 3.44 -6.90 -2.25
C GLY A 434 3.82 -7.55 -0.93
N GLU A 435 4.87 -8.35 -1.00
CA GLU A 435 5.47 -9.05 0.13
C GLU A 435 6.80 -8.41 0.50
N TYR A 436 7.02 -8.20 1.79
CA TYR A 436 8.18 -7.53 2.34
C TYR A 436 8.86 -8.40 3.38
N ASP A 437 10.18 -8.29 3.42
CA ASP A 437 10.99 -8.83 4.52
C ASP A 437 10.93 -7.86 5.72
N ASP A 438 11.18 -6.59 5.42
CA ASP A 438 10.99 -5.46 6.34
C ASP A 438 9.84 -4.56 5.84
N PRO A 439 8.61 -4.68 6.39
CA PRO A 439 7.48 -3.85 6.00
C PRO A 439 7.61 -2.39 6.47
N GLU A 440 8.46 -2.08 7.46
CA GLU A 440 8.65 -0.70 7.92
C GLU A 440 9.27 0.19 6.84
N ARG A 441 10.10 -0.38 5.95
CA ARG A 441 10.60 0.35 4.77
C ARG A 441 9.46 0.90 3.92
N LEU A 442 8.44 0.09 3.61
CA LEU A 442 7.29 0.58 2.85
C LEU A 442 6.51 1.63 3.63
N LEU A 443 6.30 1.41 4.93
CA LEU A 443 5.56 2.34 5.79
C LEU A 443 6.28 3.70 5.90
N GLU A 444 7.61 3.74 5.87
CA GLU A 444 8.38 4.98 5.78
C GLU A 444 8.10 5.74 4.47
N HIS A 445 8.05 5.04 3.33
CA HIS A 445 7.69 5.67 2.05
C HIS A 445 6.28 6.26 2.08
N VAL A 446 5.36 5.64 2.82
CA VAL A 446 3.98 6.13 3.02
C VAL A 446 3.98 7.35 3.95
N ASP A 447 4.70 7.25 5.08
CA ASP A 447 4.91 8.34 6.05
C ASP A 447 5.53 9.58 5.36
N LEU A 448 6.24 9.38 4.23
CA LEU A 448 6.90 10.37 3.39
C LEU A 448 6.22 10.63 2.02
N CYS A 449 5.01 10.11 1.76
CA CYS A 449 4.21 10.43 0.55
C CYS A 449 3.62 11.86 0.53
N PRO A 450 3.93 12.72 -0.47
CA PRO A 450 3.55 14.16 -0.47
C PRO A 450 2.04 14.43 -0.50
N LEU A 451 1.24 13.42 -0.81
CA LEU A 451 -0.21 13.51 -0.96
C LEU A 451 -0.97 13.08 0.31
N LEU A 452 -0.25 12.65 1.34
CA LEU A 452 -0.78 12.24 2.64
C LEU A 452 -0.28 13.20 3.73
N PHE A 453 -1.11 13.48 4.72
CA PHE A 453 -0.65 14.25 5.89
C PHE A 453 0.44 13.48 6.65
N SER A 454 1.42 14.22 7.19
CA SER A 454 2.46 13.61 8.04
C SER A 454 1.95 13.17 9.42
N ILE A 455 0.82 13.73 9.86
CA ILE A 455 0.14 13.35 11.11
C ILE A 455 -0.94 12.32 10.78
N ALA A 456 -0.57 11.04 10.83
CA ALA A 456 -1.50 9.93 10.64
C ALA A 456 -2.57 9.88 11.75
N HIS A 457 -3.69 9.20 11.48
CA HIS A 457 -4.69 8.91 12.51
C HIS A 457 -4.22 7.82 13.46
N LEU A 458 -3.61 6.78 12.90
CA LEU A 458 -3.08 5.62 13.62
C LEU A 458 -1.79 5.17 12.93
N ARG A 459 -0.74 4.85 13.69
CA ARG A 459 0.49 4.29 13.13
C ARG A 459 1.03 3.16 14.00
N THR A 460 1.02 1.93 13.51
CA THR A 460 1.63 0.80 14.22
C THR A 460 2.98 0.47 13.60
N VAL A 461 4.04 0.47 14.41
CA VAL A 461 5.37 0.01 13.99
C VAL A 461 5.38 -1.51 13.93
N ALA A 462 5.56 -2.07 12.74
CA ALA A 462 5.59 -3.50 12.44
C ALA A 462 6.99 -4.08 12.69
N ASP A 463 7.40 -4.13 13.96
CA ASP A 463 8.65 -4.77 14.37
C ASP A 463 8.48 -6.30 14.40
N VAL A 464 8.97 -6.95 13.34
CA VAL A 464 8.91 -8.41 13.14
C VAL A 464 9.72 -9.21 14.16
N HIS A 465 10.60 -8.57 14.93
CA HIS A 465 11.41 -9.21 15.96
C HIS A 465 10.84 -9.06 17.37
N ALA A 466 9.84 -8.18 17.55
CA ALA A 466 9.14 -8.07 18.83
C ALA A 466 8.33 -9.35 19.09
N GLU A 467 8.39 -9.87 20.33
CA GLU A 467 7.73 -11.12 20.74
C GLU A 467 6.24 -11.19 20.35
N ARG A 468 5.56 -10.05 20.42
CA ARG A 468 4.13 -9.90 20.09
C ARG A 468 3.82 -9.69 18.60
N MET A 469 4.82 -9.68 17.73
CA MET A 469 4.70 -9.37 16.29
C MET A 469 5.48 -10.34 15.40
N THR A 470 6.13 -11.36 15.98
CA THR A 470 6.79 -12.41 15.20
C THR A 470 5.80 -13.12 14.28
N PRO A 471 6.06 -13.18 12.96
CA PRO A 471 5.17 -13.84 12.03
C PRO A 471 5.18 -15.35 12.27
N THR A 472 4.01 -15.92 12.52
CA THR A 472 3.85 -17.37 12.74
C THR A 472 2.52 -17.86 12.15
N ILE A 473 2.34 -19.17 12.10
CA ILE A 473 1.09 -19.77 11.61
C ILE A 473 -0.14 -19.35 12.44
N GLU A 474 0.04 -19.06 13.73
CA GLU A 474 -0.96 -18.44 14.63
C GLU A 474 -0.62 -16.96 14.89
N GLY A 475 0.06 -16.30 13.94
CA GLY A 475 0.71 -15.01 14.13
C GLY A 475 -0.18 -13.95 14.75
N ALA A 476 0.45 -12.90 15.28
CA ALA A 476 -0.15 -11.85 16.09
C ALA A 476 -1.31 -11.06 15.45
N GLY A 477 -1.67 -11.37 14.20
CA GLY A 477 -2.75 -10.77 13.46
C GLY A 477 -2.21 -9.76 12.46
N VAL A 478 -2.66 -8.52 12.59
CA VAL A 478 -2.40 -7.44 11.64
C VAL A 478 -1.84 -6.24 12.39
N ALA A 479 -0.80 -5.60 11.86
CA ALA A 479 -0.34 -4.29 12.31
C ALA A 479 -0.97 -3.19 11.41
N PRO A 480 -1.95 -2.42 11.92
CA PRO A 480 -2.66 -1.44 11.12
C PRO A 480 -2.05 -0.03 11.24
N SER A 481 -2.07 0.70 10.13
CA SER A 481 -1.77 2.15 10.10
C SER A 481 -2.82 2.85 9.23
N LEU A 482 -3.27 4.05 9.63
CA LEU A 482 -4.36 4.79 9.00
C LEU A 482 -3.91 6.20 8.63
N TYR A 483 -3.85 6.48 7.34
CA TYR A 483 -3.44 7.75 6.76
C TYR A 483 -4.63 8.48 6.14
N ARG A 484 -4.50 9.80 6.04
CA ARG A 484 -5.49 10.70 5.44
C ARG A 484 -4.88 11.39 4.23
N CYS A 485 -5.58 11.33 3.09
CA CYS A 485 -5.21 12.12 1.91
C CYS A 485 -5.45 13.61 2.14
N ILE A 486 -4.57 14.45 1.62
CA ILE A 486 -4.63 15.90 1.81
C ILE A 486 -5.85 16.52 1.14
N PHE A 487 -6.20 16.07 -0.07
CA PHE A 487 -7.19 16.77 -0.91
C PHE A 487 -8.60 16.24 -0.68
N SER A 488 -8.84 14.98 -1.02
CA SER A 488 -10.17 14.34 -0.97
C SER A 488 -10.62 13.92 0.42
N LYS A 489 -9.71 13.97 1.41
CA LYS A 489 -9.90 13.46 2.77
C LYS A 489 -10.21 11.95 2.85
N ALA A 490 -10.00 11.21 1.75
CA ALA A 490 -10.04 9.76 1.76
C ALA A 490 -9.03 9.17 2.76
N LEU A 491 -9.33 7.95 3.20
CA LEU A 491 -8.52 7.20 4.15
C LEU A 491 -7.77 6.08 3.44
N ILE A 492 -6.51 5.87 3.82
CA ILE A 492 -5.71 4.72 3.40
C ILE A 492 -5.30 3.96 4.65
N GLN A 493 -5.93 2.81 4.87
CA GLN A 493 -5.57 1.88 5.93
C GLN A 493 -4.58 0.85 5.38
N LEU A 494 -3.33 0.92 5.85
CA LEU A 494 -2.34 -0.11 5.61
C LEU A 494 -2.46 -1.24 6.63
N SER A 495 -2.41 -2.46 6.15
CA SER A 495 -2.54 -3.69 6.94
C SER A 495 -1.36 -4.60 6.63
N VAL A 496 -0.43 -4.71 7.58
CA VAL A 496 0.68 -5.68 7.53
C VAL A 496 0.21 -6.97 8.20
N HIS A 497 0.04 -8.06 7.45
CA HIS A 497 -0.47 -9.31 8.02
C HIS A 497 0.65 -10.23 8.47
N LEU A 498 0.83 -10.33 9.78
CA LEU A 498 1.85 -11.16 10.43
C LEU A 498 1.34 -12.59 10.69
N SER A 499 0.07 -12.87 10.38
CA SER A 499 -0.59 -14.17 10.54
C SER A 499 -0.76 -14.94 9.22
N ALA A 500 -0.19 -14.48 8.11
CA ALA A 500 -0.36 -15.09 6.79
C ALA A 500 0.45 -16.40 6.58
N GLU A 501 1.40 -16.67 7.48
CA GLU A 501 2.31 -17.81 7.38
C GLU A 501 1.60 -19.16 7.34
N VAL A 502 2.09 -20.07 6.50
CA VAL A 502 1.58 -21.47 6.42
C VAL A 502 2.62 -22.49 6.86
N LYS A 503 3.81 -22.03 7.25
CA LYS A 503 4.90 -22.86 7.75
C LYS A 503 4.68 -23.27 9.20
N LEU A 504 4.91 -24.55 9.48
CA LEU A 504 4.89 -25.04 10.85
C LEU A 504 6.20 -24.66 11.56
N PRO A 505 6.14 -24.29 12.86
CA PRO A 505 7.35 -24.02 13.62
C PRO A 505 8.20 -25.31 13.78
N PRO A 506 9.51 -25.19 14.06
CA PRO A 506 10.36 -26.34 14.33
C PRO A 506 9.84 -27.14 15.54
N GLN A 507 9.85 -28.46 15.43
CA GLN A 507 9.54 -29.33 16.57
C GLN A 507 10.70 -29.39 17.57
N ASP A 508 11.93 -29.20 17.09
CA ASP A 508 13.13 -29.07 17.92
C ASP A 508 13.75 -27.67 17.69
N PRO A 509 13.35 -26.66 18.49
CA PRO A 509 13.88 -25.31 18.37
C PRO A 509 15.38 -25.21 18.67
N GLU A 510 15.93 -26.10 19.50
CA GLU A 510 17.35 -26.08 19.87
C GLU A 510 18.22 -26.50 18.68
N ALA A 511 17.86 -27.59 18.00
CA ALA A 511 18.55 -28.03 16.80
C ALA A 511 18.41 -27.02 15.66
N PHE A 512 17.22 -26.44 15.48
CA PHE A 512 17.00 -25.38 14.49
C PHE A 512 17.85 -24.14 14.79
N HIS A 513 17.88 -23.69 16.05
CA HIS A 513 18.72 -22.58 16.47
C HIS A 513 20.20 -22.88 16.24
N GLN A 514 20.68 -24.07 16.62
CA GLN A 514 22.08 -24.46 16.43
C GLN A 514 22.48 -24.46 14.95
N LEU A 515 21.60 -24.90 14.04
CA LEU A 515 21.87 -24.88 12.60
C LEU A 515 21.97 -23.45 12.04
N TRP A 516 21.10 -22.54 12.50
CA TRP A 516 20.99 -21.19 11.95
C TRP A 516 21.75 -20.11 12.73
N LYS A 517 22.30 -20.43 13.91
CA LYS A 517 22.97 -19.47 14.80
C LYS A 517 24.16 -18.77 14.17
N ASP A 518 25.01 -19.54 13.48
CA ASP A 518 26.26 -19.05 12.90
C ASP A 518 26.11 -18.76 11.39
N SER A 519 24.88 -18.85 10.84
CA SER A 519 24.63 -18.56 9.43
C SER A 519 24.66 -17.04 9.18
N GLU A 520 25.60 -16.60 8.35
CA GLU A 520 25.67 -15.20 7.91
C GLU A 520 24.64 -14.86 6.83
N VAL A 521 23.96 -15.89 6.30
CA VAL A 521 23.01 -15.76 5.20
C VAL A 521 21.62 -16.17 5.68
N VAL A 522 20.67 -15.24 5.60
CA VAL A 522 19.29 -15.42 6.05
C VAL A 522 18.35 -15.25 4.85
N PRO A 523 17.38 -16.16 4.64
CA PRO A 523 16.39 -16.00 3.58
C PRO A 523 15.36 -14.92 3.93
N LYS A 524 14.86 -14.20 2.93
CA LYS A 524 13.83 -13.16 3.09
C LYS A 524 12.51 -13.73 3.58
N MET A 525 11.87 -13.03 4.49
CA MET A 525 10.47 -13.23 4.86
C MET A 525 9.53 -12.72 3.76
N LYS A 526 8.32 -13.28 3.73
CA LYS A 526 7.25 -12.89 2.78
C LYS A 526 6.03 -12.39 3.54
N ILE A 527 6.13 -11.18 4.10
CA ILE A 527 5.05 -10.56 4.87
C ILE A 527 4.20 -9.71 3.93
N PRO A 528 2.92 -10.04 3.71
CA PRO A 528 2.07 -9.30 2.80
C PRO A 528 1.59 -7.98 3.42
N VAL A 529 1.54 -6.93 2.59
CA VAL A 529 0.97 -5.63 2.95
C VAL A 529 -0.18 -5.30 2.01
N PHE A 530 -1.29 -4.84 2.58
CA PHE A 530 -2.47 -4.41 1.83
C PHE A 530 -2.83 -2.97 2.19
N ALA A 531 -3.42 -2.27 1.23
CA ALA A 531 -4.05 -0.97 1.46
C ALA A 531 -5.55 -1.08 1.25
N ARG A 532 -6.33 -0.73 2.26
CA ARG A 532 -7.76 -0.45 2.12
C ARG A 532 -7.94 1.05 1.95
N VAL A 533 -8.43 1.46 0.78
CA VAL A 533 -8.83 2.83 0.52
C VAL A 533 -10.30 2.98 0.87
N SER A 534 -10.64 3.95 1.72
CA SER A 534 -12.02 4.27 2.08
C SER A 534 -12.35 5.71 1.68
N TRP A 535 -13.46 5.93 0.98
CA TRP A 535 -13.80 7.25 0.41
C TRP A 535 -15.31 7.53 0.41
N PRO A 536 -15.71 8.82 0.47
CA PRO A 536 -17.13 9.20 0.45
C PRO A 536 -17.77 8.94 -0.92
N ASP A 537 -19.09 8.76 -0.93
CA ASP A 537 -19.87 8.75 -2.18
C ASP A 537 -19.63 10.06 -2.94
N ASN A 538 -18.93 9.98 -4.07
CA ASN A 538 -18.52 11.14 -4.83
C ASN A 538 -18.70 10.91 -6.33
N ARG A 539 -19.01 12.00 -7.04
CA ARG A 539 -19.04 12.03 -8.51
C ARG A 539 -17.88 12.85 -9.09
N ASN A 540 -17.34 13.80 -8.32
CA ASN A 540 -16.41 14.80 -8.80
C ASN A 540 -14.95 14.55 -8.36
N LEU A 541 -14.72 13.95 -7.19
CA LEU A 541 -13.36 13.75 -6.64
C LEU A 541 -12.54 12.74 -7.45
N SER A 542 -13.22 11.80 -8.11
CA SER A 542 -12.65 10.79 -9.03
C SER A 542 -12.56 11.25 -10.50
N GLY A 543 -13.00 12.47 -10.82
CA GLY A 543 -13.06 12.97 -12.20
C GLY A 543 -14.11 12.25 -13.06
N GLY A 544 -15.29 11.95 -12.48
CA GLY A 544 -16.38 11.24 -13.15
C GLY A 544 -16.05 9.79 -13.53
N GLY A 545 -15.00 9.23 -12.91
CA GLY A 545 -14.46 7.89 -13.12
C GLY A 545 -13.90 7.58 -14.51
N ALA A 546 -13.95 8.50 -15.46
CA ALA A 546 -13.22 8.36 -16.73
C ALA A 546 -11.71 8.47 -16.51
N VAL A 547 -11.28 9.34 -15.58
CA VAL A 547 -9.87 9.56 -15.22
C VAL A 547 -9.27 8.29 -14.63
N VAL A 548 -9.91 7.69 -13.62
CA VAL A 548 -9.43 6.45 -12.99
C VAL A 548 -9.44 5.28 -13.97
N ARG A 549 -10.49 5.12 -14.79
CA ARG A 549 -10.53 4.09 -15.85
C ARG A 549 -9.41 4.27 -16.89
N ARG A 550 -9.02 5.50 -17.20
CA ARG A 550 -7.85 5.76 -18.06
C ARG A 550 -6.56 5.36 -17.35
N PHE A 551 -6.41 5.73 -16.09
CA PHE A 551 -5.24 5.36 -15.28
C PHE A 551 -5.05 3.83 -15.21
N ASN A 552 -6.12 3.09 -14.91
CA ASN A 552 -6.12 1.62 -14.91
C ASN A 552 -5.66 1.03 -16.25
N ARG A 553 -6.10 1.58 -17.38
CA ARG A 553 -5.65 1.11 -18.70
C ARG A 553 -4.18 1.42 -18.99
N LEU A 554 -3.66 2.54 -18.48
CA LEU A 554 -2.27 2.95 -18.70
C LEU A 554 -1.27 2.13 -17.87
N PHE A 555 -1.65 1.79 -16.63
CA PHE A 555 -0.76 1.15 -15.66
C PHE A 555 -1.13 -0.29 -15.32
N GLY A 556 -2.23 -0.82 -15.85
CA GLY A 556 -2.71 -2.17 -15.53
C GLY A 556 -3.25 -2.31 -14.10
N THR A 557 -3.63 -1.20 -13.46
CA THR A 557 -4.17 -1.19 -12.09
C THR A 557 -5.68 -1.45 -12.08
N GLU A 558 -6.22 -1.70 -10.89
CA GLU A 558 -7.62 -2.15 -10.71
C GLU A 558 -8.44 -1.26 -9.77
N PHE A 559 -8.12 0.04 -9.68
CA PHE A 559 -8.87 0.97 -8.82
C PHE A 559 -10.33 1.11 -9.27
N ALA A 560 -11.25 1.24 -8.31
CA ALA A 560 -12.65 1.51 -8.59
C ALA A 560 -12.80 2.87 -9.30
N ALA A 561 -13.77 2.98 -10.21
CA ALA A 561 -13.91 4.17 -11.03
C ALA A 561 -14.21 5.44 -10.20
N ASP A 562 -14.79 5.29 -9.02
CA ASP A 562 -15.17 6.36 -8.10
C ASP A 562 -14.11 6.65 -7.02
N THR A 563 -12.97 5.95 -7.02
CA THR A 563 -11.85 6.23 -6.11
C THR A 563 -11.29 7.64 -6.39
N PRO A 564 -11.06 8.47 -5.35
CA PRO A 564 -10.47 9.80 -5.53
C PRO A 564 -9.07 9.75 -6.17
N VAL A 565 -8.79 10.71 -7.04
CA VAL A 565 -7.55 10.72 -7.85
C VAL A 565 -6.27 10.86 -7.00
N ASP A 566 -6.36 11.54 -5.86
CA ASP A 566 -5.23 11.70 -4.94
C ASP A 566 -4.90 10.38 -4.24
N ALA A 567 -5.89 9.61 -3.78
CA ALA A 567 -5.66 8.29 -3.18
C ALA A 567 -5.02 7.30 -4.18
N VAL A 568 -5.49 7.31 -5.44
CA VAL A 568 -4.90 6.51 -6.53
C VAL A 568 -3.43 6.88 -6.72
N LEU A 569 -3.13 8.18 -6.80
CA LEU A 569 -1.76 8.66 -6.98
C LEU A 569 -0.88 8.38 -5.76
N SER A 570 -1.39 8.52 -4.54
CA SER A 570 -0.64 8.24 -3.30
C SER A 570 -0.11 6.82 -3.31
N ILE A 571 -0.98 5.84 -3.59
CA ILE A 571 -0.59 4.43 -3.64
C ILE A 571 0.41 4.19 -4.77
N PHE A 572 0.11 4.68 -5.98
CA PHE A 572 1.00 4.48 -7.12
C PHE A 572 2.37 5.12 -6.92
N TYR A 573 2.43 6.34 -6.38
CA TYR A 573 3.67 7.05 -6.07
C TYR A 573 4.52 6.29 -5.06
N VAL A 574 3.91 5.82 -3.96
CA VAL A 574 4.61 5.03 -2.94
C VAL A 574 5.16 3.73 -3.55
N MET A 575 4.35 3.02 -4.33
CA MET A 575 4.77 1.77 -4.96
C MET A 575 5.86 1.98 -6.01
N GLN A 576 5.84 3.11 -6.72
CA GLN A 576 6.92 3.50 -7.63
C GLN A 576 8.19 3.85 -6.89
N TRP A 577 8.08 4.64 -5.82
CA TRP A 577 9.25 5.04 -5.04
C TRP A 577 9.93 3.83 -4.37
N ALA A 578 9.13 2.87 -3.89
CA ALA A 578 9.64 1.60 -3.38
C ALA A 578 10.19 0.65 -4.47
N GLY A 579 10.01 0.96 -5.77
CA GLY A 579 10.42 0.08 -6.87
C GLY A 579 9.59 -1.20 -7.01
N ARG A 580 8.34 -1.20 -6.52
CA ARG A 580 7.47 -2.38 -6.41
C ARG A 580 6.16 -2.26 -7.19
N THR A 581 6.13 -1.46 -8.25
CA THR A 581 4.90 -1.26 -9.05
C THR A 581 4.30 -2.55 -9.64
N HIS A 582 5.12 -3.56 -9.91
CA HIS A 582 4.67 -4.88 -10.39
C HIS A 582 3.92 -5.70 -9.31
N ASP A 583 4.06 -5.33 -8.04
CA ASP A 583 3.35 -5.94 -6.91
C ASP A 583 2.04 -5.23 -6.56
N LEU A 584 1.79 -4.05 -7.15
CA LEU A 584 0.53 -3.34 -6.98
C LEU A 584 -0.57 -4.05 -7.77
N LEU A 585 -1.34 -4.90 -7.09
CA LEU A 585 -2.35 -5.76 -7.71
C LEU A 585 -3.72 -5.61 -7.06
N GLY A 586 -4.76 -5.73 -7.87
CA GLY A 586 -6.11 -5.97 -7.40
C GLY A 586 -6.47 -7.46 -7.45
N VAL A 587 -7.77 -7.72 -7.51
CA VAL A 587 -8.34 -9.07 -7.53
C VAL A 587 -7.90 -9.84 -8.78
N THR A 588 -7.93 -9.20 -9.95
CA THR A 588 -7.62 -9.83 -11.24
C THR A 588 -6.15 -10.23 -11.32
N GLY A 589 -5.25 -9.33 -10.95
CA GLY A 589 -3.82 -9.59 -10.86
C GLY A 589 -3.50 -10.70 -9.84
N MET A 590 -4.19 -10.72 -8.69
CA MET A 590 -4.01 -11.78 -7.70
C MET A 590 -4.52 -13.14 -8.21
N ARG A 591 -5.66 -13.19 -8.92
CA ARG A 591 -6.13 -14.43 -9.58
C ARG A 591 -5.10 -14.96 -10.56
N GLN A 592 -4.47 -14.08 -11.34
CA GLN A 592 -3.41 -14.47 -12.25
C GLN A 592 -2.22 -15.07 -11.49
N ARG A 593 -1.76 -14.42 -10.40
CA ARG A 593 -0.69 -14.98 -9.55
C ARG A 593 -1.04 -16.34 -8.95
N VAL A 594 -2.27 -16.52 -8.50
CA VAL A 594 -2.75 -17.82 -7.97
C VAL A 594 -2.71 -18.88 -9.07
N ALA A 595 -3.16 -18.58 -10.29
CA ALA A 595 -3.10 -19.51 -11.41
C ALA A 595 -1.65 -19.86 -11.80
N GLU A 596 -0.74 -18.88 -11.81
CA GLU A 596 0.69 -19.09 -12.06
C GLU A 596 1.34 -19.95 -10.96
N LEU A 597 1.00 -19.72 -9.68
CA LEU A 597 1.48 -20.54 -8.56
C LEU A 597 0.91 -21.96 -8.57
N GLU A 598 -0.35 -22.13 -8.97
CA GLU A 598 -0.94 -23.45 -9.15
C GLU A 598 -0.22 -24.22 -10.26
N ALA A 599 0.10 -23.55 -11.37
CA ALA A 599 0.89 -24.15 -12.44
C ALA A 599 2.31 -24.53 -11.96
N ALA A 600 2.97 -23.63 -11.22
CA ALA A 600 4.29 -23.89 -10.64
C ALA A 600 4.28 -25.04 -9.63
N ALA A 601 3.26 -25.14 -8.79
CA ALA A 601 3.13 -26.21 -7.78
C ALA A 601 2.89 -27.61 -8.38
N ARG A 602 2.47 -27.69 -9.66
CA ARG A 602 2.36 -28.97 -10.39
C ARG A 602 3.68 -29.42 -11.02
N LEU A 603 4.66 -28.52 -11.13
CA LEU A 603 5.98 -28.82 -11.67
C LEU A 603 6.92 -29.30 -10.55
N PRO A 604 7.95 -30.11 -10.88
CA PRO A 604 8.97 -30.49 -9.90
C PRO A 604 9.67 -29.26 -9.33
N GLU A 605 9.68 -29.13 -8.00
CA GLU A 605 10.29 -27.98 -7.34
C GLU A 605 11.82 -28.05 -7.39
N PRO A 606 12.53 -26.93 -7.68
CA PRO A 606 13.98 -26.88 -7.60
C PRO A 606 14.45 -27.13 -6.15
N ALA A 607 15.57 -27.84 -6.02
CA ALA A 607 16.12 -28.19 -4.71
C ALA A 607 16.65 -26.94 -3.98
N LYS A 608 15.97 -26.56 -2.89
CA LYS A 608 16.36 -25.49 -1.93
C LYS A 608 17.62 -25.85 -1.15
N LEU A 609 18.13 -24.97 -0.26
CA LEU A 609 19.39 -25.19 0.50
C LEU A 609 19.45 -26.58 1.14
N TYR A 610 18.41 -26.97 1.87
CA TYR A 610 18.19 -28.32 2.38
C TYR A 610 16.69 -28.68 2.37
N PRO A 611 16.32 -29.97 2.32
CA PRO A 611 14.93 -30.37 2.44
C PRO A 611 14.41 -30.11 3.86
N GLY A 612 13.31 -29.37 3.99
CA GLY A 612 12.70 -29.09 5.30
C GLY A 612 12.11 -30.35 5.94
N THR A 613 12.40 -30.55 7.22
CA THR A 613 11.79 -31.60 8.06
C THR A 613 10.89 -30.98 9.13
N ARG A 614 10.13 -31.80 9.85
CA ARG A 614 9.30 -31.30 10.97
C ARG A 614 10.15 -30.84 12.16
N GLU A 615 11.32 -31.45 12.35
CA GLU A 615 12.29 -31.09 13.37
C GLU A 615 12.97 -29.78 13.00
N ILE A 616 13.50 -29.70 11.77
CA ILE A 616 14.24 -28.56 11.24
C ILE A 616 13.62 -28.15 9.89
N PRO A 617 12.59 -27.27 9.88
CA PRO A 617 11.98 -26.79 8.66
C PRO A 617 12.97 -25.91 7.87
N ASN A 618 12.79 -25.79 6.55
CA ASN A 618 13.54 -24.84 5.75
C ASN A 618 12.81 -23.46 5.76
N PRO A 619 13.48 -22.37 6.17
CA PRO A 619 12.89 -21.03 6.17
C PRO A 619 12.64 -20.46 4.76
N GLU A 620 13.23 -21.03 3.70
CA GLU A 620 12.93 -20.67 2.31
C GLU A 620 11.52 -21.10 1.86
N TYR A 621 10.78 -20.22 1.20
CA TYR A 621 9.40 -20.51 0.79
C TYR A 621 9.32 -21.41 -0.45
N THR A 622 8.46 -22.42 -0.39
CA THR A 622 8.14 -23.34 -1.47
C THR A 622 6.97 -22.86 -2.33
N ALA A 623 6.80 -23.41 -3.53
CA ALA A 623 5.67 -23.08 -4.40
C ALA A 623 4.30 -23.39 -3.74
N SER A 624 4.21 -24.49 -2.97
CA SER A 624 3.00 -24.85 -2.23
C SER A 624 2.67 -23.87 -1.11
N GLU A 625 3.67 -23.41 -0.36
CA GLU A 625 3.47 -22.43 0.71
C GLU A 625 3.05 -21.08 0.13
N ARG A 626 3.75 -20.64 -0.93
CA ARG A 626 3.40 -19.44 -1.70
C ARG A 626 1.96 -19.48 -2.22
N LEU A 627 1.52 -20.60 -2.79
CA LEU A 627 0.15 -20.81 -3.23
C LEU A 627 -0.85 -20.68 -2.06
N GLY A 628 -0.56 -21.33 -0.93
CA GLY A 628 -1.38 -21.20 0.29
C GLY A 628 -1.48 -19.77 0.82
N MET A 629 -0.40 -19.00 0.75
CA MET A 629 -0.39 -17.57 1.12
C MET A 629 -1.20 -16.74 0.11
N HIS A 630 -1.02 -16.94 -1.19
CA HIS A 630 -1.72 -16.14 -2.21
C HIS A 630 -3.23 -16.41 -2.28
N ILE A 631 -3.69 -17.60 -1.87
CA ILE A 631 -5.14 -17.87 -1.68
C ILE A 631 -5.70 -17.04 -0.52
N GLN A 632 -4.92 -16.87 0.57
CA GLN A 632 -5.31 -15.97 1.67
C GLN A 632 -5.36 -14.52 1.18
N TYR A 633 -4.38 -14.10 0.36
CA TYR A 633 -4.35 -12.74 -0.18
C TYR A 633 -5.55 -12.46 -1.08
N LEU A 634 -5.91 -13.40 -1.95
CA LEU A 634 -7.09 -13.31 -2.79
C LEU A 634 -8.37 -13.19 -1.96
N SER A 635 -8.45 -13.94 -0.86
CA SER A 635 -9.57 -13.83 0.08
C SER A 635 -9.62 -12.49 0.78
N HIS A 636 -8.47 -11.92 1.15
CA HIS A 636 -8.41 -10.62 1.80
C HIS A 636 -8.91 -9.52 0.87
N LEU A 637 -8.48 -9.51 -0.39
CA LEU A 637 -8.91 -8.59 -1.44
C LEU A 637 -10.42 -8.58 -1.74
N GLY A 638 -11.22 -9.45 -1.10
CA GLY A 638 -12.67 -9.48 -1.24
C GLY A 638 -13.15 -10.12 -2.53
N ASP A 639 -12.38 -11.07 -3.08
CA ASP A 639 -12.74 -11.77 -4.30
C ASP A 639 -14.09 -12.51 -4.17
N PRO A 640 -15.06 -12.27 -5.06
CA PRO A 640 -16.40 -12.84 -4.95
C PRO A 640 -16.47 -14.35 -5.22
N GLN A 641 -15.45 -14.93 -5.84
CA GLN A 641 -15.34 -16.34 -6.24
C GLN A 641 -14.33 -17.12 -5.39
N VAL A 642 -13.70 -16.51 -4.37
CA VAL A 642 -12.63 -17.16 -3.60
C VAL A 642 -13.07 -18.47 -2.96
N LEU A 643 -14.30 -18.55 -2.47
CA LEU A 643 -14.83 -19.78 -1.84
C LEU A 643 -14.97 -20.92 -2.85
N ASP A 644 -15.32 -20.61 -4.09
CA ASP A 644 -15.40 -21.61 -5.17
C ASP A 644 -14.01 -22.05 -5.60
N THR A 645 -13.06 -21.11 -5.68
CA THR A 645 -11.63 -21.41 -5.90
C THR A 645 -11.09 -22.33 -4.81
N VAL A 646 -11.39 -22.05 -3.53
CA VAL A 646 -10.99 -22.90 -2.40
C VAL A 646 -11.58 -24.31 -2.53
N ARG A 647 -12.88 -24.44 -2.82
CA ARG A 647 -13.53 -25.75 -3.02
C ARG A 647 -12.93 -26.54 -4.18
N ALA A 648 -12.57 -25.86 -5.27
CA ALA A 648 -11.96 -26.50 -6.43
C ALA A 648 -10.53 -26.99 -6.16
N LEU A 649 -9.75 -26.24 -5.38
CA LEU A 649 -8.35 -26.58 -5.06
C LEU A 649 -8.21 -27.67 -3.99
N LEU A 650 -9.13 -27.72 -3.03
CA LEU A 650 -9.02 -28.57 -1.84
C LEU A 650 -8.73 -30.06 -2.12
N PRO A 651 -9.36 -30.73 -3.12
CA PRO A 651 -9.17 -32.17 -3.34
C PRO A 651 -7.74 -32.56 -3.75
N THR A 652 -7.01 -31.65 -4.40
CA THR A 652 -5.65 -31.88 -4.91
C THR A 652 -4.58 -31.10 -4.14
N ALA A 653 -4.97 -30.33 -3.12
CA ALA A 653 -4.09 -29.44 -2.38
C ALA A 653 -3.13 -30.19 -1.43
N SER A 654 -1.89 -29.72 -1.34
CA SER A 654 -0.92 -30.13 -0.32
C SER A 654 -1.26 -29.52 1.05
N ALA A 655 -0.64 -30.01 2.14
CA ALA A 655 -0.98 -29.54 3.50
C ALA A 655 -0.81 -28.02 3.71
N PRO A 656 0.26 -27.35 3.23
CA PRO A 656 0.37 -25.88 3.32
C PRO A 656 -0.73 -25.15 2.52
N VAL A 657 -1.14 -25.70 1.37
CA VAL A 657 -2.23 -25.14 0.56
C VAL A 657 -3.56 -25.31 1.29
N ARG A 658 -3.83 -26.45 1.93
CA ARG A 658 -5.05 -26.65 2.75
C ARG A 658 -5.10 -25.74 3.96
N MET A 659 -3.96 -25.46 4.61
CA MET A 659 -3.86 -24.44 5.66
C MET A 659 -4.19 -23.04 5.12
N GLY A 660 -3.63 -22.68 3.96
CA GLY A 660 -3.98 -21.44 3.26
C GLY A 660 -5.48 -21.34 2.93
N CYS A 661 -6.07 -22.42 2.41
CA CYS A 661 -7.51 -22.52 2.16
C CYS A 661 -8.36 -22.38 3.44
N ALA A 662 -7.93 -22.98 4.56
CA ALA A 662 -8.61 -22.83 5.85
C ALA A 662 -8.58 -21.37 6.32
N LYS A 663 -7.42 -20.72 6.26
CA LYS A 663 -7.27 -19.29 6.59
C LYS A 663 -8.09 -18.40 5.66
N ALA A 664 -8.09 -18.68 4.36
CA ALA A 664 -8.92 -17.96 3.38
C ALA A 664 -10.41 -18.10 3.69
N ALA A 665 -10.89 -19.30 4.02
CA ALA A 665 -12.29 -19.50 4.43
C ALA A 665 -12.65 -18.68 5.69
N LEU A 666 -11.73 -18.56 6.65
CA LEU A 666 -11.91 -17.69 7.82
C LEU A 666 -11.95 -16.21 7.45
N ILE A 667 -11.04 -15.74 6.59
CA ILE A 667 -10.98 -14.35 6.12
C ILE A 667 -12.28 -13.98 5.38
N ALA A 668 -12.79 -14.87 4.54
CA ALA A 668 -14.06 -14.70 3.82
C ALA A 668 -15.31 -14.87 4.70
N GLY A 669 -15.16 -15.33 5.95
CA GLY A 669 -16.27 -15.52 6.89
C GLY A 669 -17.13 -16.77 6.63
N ASP A 670 -16.64 -17.76 5.87
CA ASP A 670 -17.32 -19.05 5.66
C ASP A 670 -16.88 -20.08 6.70
N ARG A 671 -17.52 -20.01 7.87
CA ARG A 671 -17.28 -20.90 9.02
C ARG A 671 -17.60 -22.37 8.72
N GLU A 672 -18.54 -22.62 7.81
CA GLU A 672 -18.97 -23.98 7.44
C GLU A 672 -17.92 -24.63 6.54
N LEU A 673 -17.45 -23.89 5.52
CA LEU A 673 -16.34 -24.32 4.69
C LEU A 673 -15.08 -24.57 5.51
N PHE A 674 -14.74 -23.65 6.43
CA PHE A 674 -13.63 -23.84 7.36
C PHE A 674 -13.76 -25.14 8.15
N ARG A 675 -14.92 -25.41 8.78
CA ARG A 675 -15.16 -26.67 9.50
C ARG A 675 -14.98 -27.88 8.58
N SER A 676 -15.49 -27.83 7.35
CA SER A 676 -15.34 -28.93 6.40
C SER A 676 -13.87 -29.22 6.06
N ILE A 677 -13.05 -28.16 5.91
CA ILE A 677 -11.62 -28.28 5.64
C ILE A 677 -10.93 -28.95 6.83
N VAL A 678 -11.16 -28.45 8.05
CA VAL A 678 -10.55 -28.99 9.27
C VAL A 678 -10.94 -30.44 9.53
N ALA A 679 -12.21 -30.80 9.32
CA ALA A 679 -12.70 -32.15 9.48
C ALA A 679 -12.15 -33.12 8.41
N SER A 680 -11.87 -32.62 7.21
CA SER A 680 -11.22 -33.40 6.14
C SER A 680 -9.70 -33.50 6.28
N GLU A 681 -9.08 -32.64 7.07
CA GLU A 681 -7.63 -32.65 7.27
C GLU A 681 -7.20 -33.91 8.04
N PRO A 682 -6.18 -34.65 7.56
CA PRO A 682 -5.65 -35.78 8.30
C PRO A 682 -5.13 -35.38 9.70
N PRO A 683 -5.25 -36.27 10.71
CA PRO A 683 -4.73 -36.01 12.05
C PRO A 683 -3.23 -35.71 12.03
N GLY A 684 -2.84 -34.57 12.59
CA GLY A 684 -1.45 -34.15 12.64
C GLY A 684 -1.27 -32.71 13.14
N ARG A 685 -0.03 -32.21 13.09
CA ARG A 685 0.30 -30.84 13.50
C ARG A 685 -0.49 -29.80 12.70
N MET A 686 -0.68 -30.03 11.39
CA MET A 686 -1.43 -29.09 10.56
C MET A 686 -2.88 -28.91 11.04
N GLN A 687 -3.61 -30.02 11.25
CA GLN A 687 -4.97 -29.98 11.81
C GLN A 687 -4.99 -29.35 13.21
N HIS A 688 -3.99 -29.66 14.06
CA HIS A 688 -3.87 -29.04 15.37
C HIS A 688 -3.81 -27.51 15.27
N TYR A 689 -2.90 -26.98 14.44
CA TYR A 689 -2.77 -25.54 14.20
C TYR A 689 -4.01 -24.94 13.53
N MET A 690 -4.68 -25.65 12.61
CA MET A 690 -5.94 -25.16 12.04
C MET A 690 -6.99 -24.96 13.13
N THR A 691 -7.07 -25.87 14.10
CA THR A 691 -8.07 -25.75 15.17
C THR A 691 -7.75 -24.60 16.14
N THR A 692 -6.49 -24.22 16.33
CA THR A 692 -6.08 -23.12 17.23
C THR A 692 -6.26 -21.74 16.61
N LEU A 693 -6.35 -21.63 15.28
CA LEU A 693 -6.64 -20.36 14.58
C LEU A 693 -7.93 -19.67 15.04
N VAL A 694 -8.90 -20.44 15.56
CA VAL A 694 -10.22 -19.92 15.95
C VAL A 694 -10.50 -20.13 17.42
N VAL A 695 -11.21 -19.15 17.99
CA VAL A 695 -11.87 -19.32 19.28
C VAL A 695 -12.99 -20.35 19.09
N LYS A 696 -12.90 -21.46 19.81
CA LYS A 696 -13.79 -22.61 19.70
C LYS A 696 -14.20 -23.10 21.09
N ARG A 697 -15.38 -23.73 21.16
CA ARG A 697 -15.87 -24.36 22.40
C ARG A 697 -15.07 -25.62 22.73
N LYS A 698 -14.98 -26.57 21.80
CA LYS A 698 -14.16 -27.77 21.94
C LYS A 698 -13.47 -28.12 20.62
N THR A 699 -12.30 -28.74 20.66
CA THR A 699 -11.59 -29.20 19.44
C THR A 699 -12.39 -30.24 18.65
N ARG A 700 -13.12 -31.12 19.34
CA ARG A 700 -13.99 -32.13 18.72
C ARG A 700 -15.09 -31.55 17.84
N ASP A 701 -15.51 -30.31 18.10
CA ASP A 701 -16.54 -29.61 17.32
C ASP A 701 -16.09 -29.34 15.86
N LEU A 702 -14.77 -29.28 15.64
CA LEU A 702 -14.13 -29.04 14.36
C LEU A 702 -13.53 -30.31 13.75
N VAL A 703 -12.90 -31.15 14.58
CA VAL A 703 -12.15 -32.34 14.12
C VAL A 703 -13.06 -33.50 13.76
N ASP A 704 -14.12 -33.75 14.53
CA ASP A 704 -14.98 -34.91 14.31
C ASP A 704 -15.94 -34.62 13.14
N PRO A 705 -15.79 -35.27 11.96
CA PRO A 705 -16.69 -35.04 10.83
C PRO A 705 -18.10 -35.54 11.15
N GLU A 706 -18.15 -36.71 11.79
CA GLU A 706 -19.36 -37.35 12.31
C GLU A 706 -19.42 -37.21 13.84
N PRO A 707 -20.61 -37.01 14.44
CA PRO A 707 -20.75 -36.92 15.88
C PRO A 707 -20.19 -38.15 16.58
N ARG A 708 -19.20 -37.95 17.44
CA ARG A 708 -18.64 -39.03 18.27
C ARG A 708 -19.54 -39.30 19.46
N LEU A 709 -19.82 -40.58 19.74
CA LEU A 709 -20.55 -41.00 20.92
C LEU A 709 -19.73 -40.71 22.19
N LEU A 710 -20.28 -39.91 23.08
CA LEU A 710 -19.63 -39.45 24.32
C LEU A 710 -20.67 -39.51 25.43
N GLU A 711 -20.45 -40.35 26.45
CA GLU A 711 -21.38 -40.50 27.58
C GLU A 711 -22.82 -40.82 27.09
N ASP A 712 -22.93 -41.75 26.13
CA ASP A 712 -24.19 -42.15 25.48
C ASP A 712 -24.95 -41.02 24.73
N GLN A 713 -24.28 -39.90 24.46
CA GLN A 713 -24.83 -38.76 23.72
C GLN A 713 -24.00 -38.43 22.47
N TYR A 714 -24.68 -37.99 21.41
CA TYR A 714 -24.04 -37.44 20.21
C TYR A 714 -24.04 -35.91 20.29
N GLU A 715 -22.85 -35.30 20.26
CA GLU A 715 -22.71 -33.85 20.19
C GLU A 715 -22.76 -33.37 18.72
N PHE A 716 -23.79 -32.60 18.34
CA PHE A 716 -23.91 -32.01 17.02
C PHE A 716 -23.36 -30.57 17.01
N ALA A 717 -22.14 -30.39 16.52
CA ALA A 717 -21.50 -29.08 16.46
C ALA A 717 -21.75 -28.30 15.15
N ALA A 718 -22.25 -28.95 14.10
CA ALA A 718 -22.50 -28.31 12.80
C ALA A 718 -23.29 -26.99 12.92
N PRO A 719 -24.38 -26.87 13.72
CA PRO A 719 -25.10 -25.61 13.88
C PRO A 719 -24.22 -24.45 14.36
N LEU A 720 -23.23 -24.69 15.23
CA LEU A 720 -22.33 -23.67 15.78
C LEU A 720 -21.41 -23.04 14.72
N TRP A 721 -21.21 -23.74 13.61
CA TRP A 721 -20.34 -23.34 12.51
C TRP A 721 -21.11 -22.98 11.23
N THR A 722 -22.45 -22.90 11.32
CA THR A 722 -23.31 -22.39 10.24
C THR A 722 -23.78 -20.97 10.55
N LYS A 723 -24.08 -20.16 9.53
CA LYS A 723 -24.56 -18.77 9.67
C LYS A 723 -25.83 -18.61 10.54
N ARG A 724 -26.57 -19.68 10.85
CA ARG A 724 -27.78 -19.65 11.70
C ARG A 724 -27.52 -19.91 13.18
N GLY A 725 -26.31 -20.35 13.56
CA GLY A 725 -25.96 -20.68 14.95
C GLY A 725 -25.60 -19.50 15.83
N THR A 726 -25.60 -18.27 15.29
CA THR A 726 -25.32 -17.06 16.06
C THR A 726 -26.47 -16.78 17.02
N ARG A 727 -26.32 -17.23 18.27
CA ARG A 727 -26.75 -16.39 19.39
C ARG A 727 -25.91 -15.12 19.23
N ILE A 728 -26.51 -14.07 18.65
CA ILE A 728 -25.87 -12.80 18.35
C ILE A 728 -25.27 -12.28 19.66
N ASP A 729 -23.98 -12.51 19.86
CA ASP A 729 -23.26 -11.92 20.97
C ASP A 729 -22.98 -10.48 20.58
N ARG A 730 -23.77 -9.55 21.13
CA ARG A 730 -23.72 -8.11 20.81
C ARG A 730 -22.33 -7.50 21.04
N ASN A 731 -21.44 -8.21 21.72
CA ASN A 731 -20.09 -7.79 22.04
C ASN A 731 -19.04 -8.23 21.00
N THR A 732 -19.44 -8.97 19.96
CA THR A 732 -18.56 -9.33 18.84
C THR A 732 -18.80 -8.41 17.64
N LEU A 733 -17.75 -8.13 16.85
CA LEU A 733 -17.82 -7.29 15.65
C LEU A 733 -18.87 -7.78 14.64
N GLU A 734 -19.03 -9.10 14.48
CA GLU A 734 -20.08 -9.72 13.66
C GLU A 734 -21.48 -9.49 14.26
N GLY A 735 -21.62 -9.61 15.59
CA GLY A 735 -22.88 -9.37 16.29
C GLY A 735 -23.33 -7.90 16.27
N ALA A 736 -22.39 -6.96 16.26
CA ALA A 736 -22.68 -5.54 16.08
C ALA A 736 -23.12 -5.22 14.63
N VAL A 737 -22.52 -5.87 13.63
CA VAL A 737 -22.85 -5.71 12.21
C VAL A 737 -24.26 -6.25 11.91
N ASP A 738 -24.63 -7.40 12.45
CA ASP A 738 -25.98 -7.96 12.26
C ASP A 738 -27.04 -7.21 13.07
N ALA A 739 -26.72 -6.73 14.28
CA ALA A 739 -27.62 -5.87 15.04
C ALA A 739 -27.91 -4.54 14.33
N ALA A 740 -26.89 -3.91 13.71
CA ALA A 740 -27.06 -2.69 12.94
C ALA A 740 -27.86 -2.89 11.64
N ARG A 741 -27.76 -4.08 11.01
CA ARG A 741 -28.60 -4.46 9.85
C ARG A 741 -30.06 -4.69 10.23
N LEU A 742 -30.31 -5.29 11.39
CA LEU A 742 -31.66 -5.56 11.88
C LEU A 742 -32.39 -4.29 12.34
N LEU A 743 -31.67 -3.27 12.81
CA LEU A 743 -32.24 -1.97 13.19
C LEU A 743 -32.55 -1.03 12.00
N ARG A 744 -32.14 -1.41 10.77
CA ARG A 744 -32.42 -0.67 9.53
C ARG A 744 -33.56 -1.27 8.70
N ARG A 745 -34.25 -2.29 9.22
CA ARG A 745 -35.55 -2.76 8.75
C ARG A 745 -36.60 -2.34 9.77
#